data_AF-A0A1I8CLA9-F1
#
_entry.id   AF-A0A1I8CLA9-F1
#
_cell.length_a   1.000
_cell.length_b   1.000
_cell.length_c   1.000
_cell.angle_alpha   90.00
_cell.angle_beta   90.00
_cell.angle_gamma   90.00
#
_symmetry.space_group_name_H-M   'P 1'
#
loop_
_entity.id
_entity.type
_entity.pdbx_description
1 polymer ?
#
loop_
_entity_poly.entity_id
_entity_poly.type
_entity_poly.pdbx_seq_one_letter_code
_entity_poly.pdbx_strand_id
1 'polypeptide(L)'
;MPLKGRMTGDVDMEGSGGVTTAKQVTFGRLCDLFDELTEASSKGDKEKVYMEFVKYWYSIQSTNKSIFQAVRILAPKQDIRSYGTGSTKLAQSVARAISLKPNALNYTTGKKVKDGIDLLVTAYRKKRGGSSKKITLHDLNEALDDIFLKKNIEKEKGLSGLFIKMDARELKFLFHMLTDELPMTLGIFGTAILDQMDKSFTERMSVGECLEEVLQDYDPARLKTITDKSQVYKTQINRPFYVMKLSKSGASKEEWDEFCKVTNSTDFVIEEKFDGEHMIVHRTKEGKYRFYSRNRNNYTECFGSDPSTIAVEGTPTNFTKDIDPFFREDVRDVILDCELTMVLKADGSPVPKGYRVPGGDVFDVKYVKEHYPVRRQLVVFDVIHYNHNSLVDVPFKYRRKVLEDFIFKDLGPKNDIVVIPKQVPCNNYDTFEREYKKEMGNKKEGIVVKWTDARYVSGSRAKRNGFFKCKPDYAKSCTLDLAVVGVKYRNANSPDIVSFKMAAMGENNKLKIVGNVDAHMKALDIKRLKELLSRNDRKFFQDTTAPIWLAPGSESEMKSIEWYVDRNNIVVVEVASAGIINGHLHFAKFKFIRHDKNIEDIDTIEDVAMYDDQLRDNEAEFEKIKHGKILKQLTHNELSTKRAKMTKTSSVFSDITVCVLNEDSVTSINDYRDFFYNLGANVVAHPTQKTNFVVGFKEKHVKVQAAIRAMKITVINGDWINECYKEGKLLELDSKYCFWENPIENNCATINALINKYPPVELLAPKKEVFDSQEAMETENGDANMETDENEETGVKEEEM
;
A
#
# COMPACT_ATOMS: atom_id res chain seq x y z
N MET A 1 7.73 3.84 29.17
CA MET A 1 9.10 4.37 29.42
C MET A 1 9.38 4.32 30.92
N PRO A 2 10.50 3.72 31.37
CA PRO A 2 11.19 4.31 32.49
C PRO A 2 12.65 4.58 32.10
N LEU A 3 12.98 5.86 31.93
CA LEU A 3 14.36 6.39 31.99
C LEU A 3 14.85 6.38 33.44
N LYS A 4 14.74 5.24 34.12
CA LYS A 4 15.31 5.00 35.44
C LYS A 4 15.97 3.63 35.40
N GLY A 5 17.26 3.62 35.11
CA GLY A 5 18.07 2.40 35.13
C GLY A 5 18.87 2.18 33.86
N ARG A 6 19.81 3.07 33.58
CA ARG A 6 21.12 2.68 33.04
C ARG A 6 22.14 3.78 33.30
N MET A 7 22.98 3.48 34.29
CA MET A 7 24.36 3.90 34.46
C MET A 7 24.67 5.34 34.07
N THR A 8 24.46 6.23 35.04
CA THR A 8 25.49 7.20 35.38
C THR A 8 26.75 6.40 35.72
N GLY A 9 27.57 6.13 34.71
CA GLY A 9 28.99 5.92 34.93
C GLY A 9 29.56 7.28 35.27
N ASP A 10 29.34 7.73 36.51
CA ASP A 10 30.14 8.76 37.13
C ASP A 10 31.53 8.15 37.29
N VAL A 11 32.32 8.27 36.23
CA VAL A 11 33.76 8.43 36.41
C VAL A 11 33.90 9.85 36.88
N ASP A 12 34.13 10.00 38.19
CA ASP A 12 34.56 11.25 38.80
C ASP A 12 35.75 11.82 38.02
N MET A 13 35.45 12.74 37.11
CA MET A 13 36.36 13.75 36.59
C MET A 13 35.81 15.08 37.09
N GLU A 14 35.87 15.27 38.41
CA GLU A 14 35.85 16.60 39.00
C GLU A 14 36.97 17.42 38.33
N GLY A 15 36.59 18.48 37.60
CA GLY A 15 37.53 19.50 37.12
C GLY A 15 37.83 19.52 35.62
N SER A 16 36.82 19.76 34.77
CA SER A 16 36.94 20.75 33.68
C SER A 16 35.57 21.09 33.10
N GLY A 17 35.08 22.30 33.39
CA GLY A 17 33.86 22.87 32.79
C GLY A 17 34.08 23.19 31.32
N GLY A 18 34.16 22.16 30.48
CA GLY A 18 34.39 22.31 29.06
C GLY A 18 33.21 22.95 28.33
N VAL A 19 33.46 24.04 27.59
CA VAL A 19 32.45 24.64 26.71
C VAL A 19 32.22 23.70 25.52
N THR A 20 30.97 23.30 25.28
CA THR A 20 30.58 22.47 24.11
C THR A 20 30.29 23.38 22.91
N THR A 21 30.44 22.88 21.67
CA THR A 21 30.10 23.68 20.48
C THR A 21 28.63 24.13 20.49
N ALA A 22 27.71 23.28 20.95
CA ALA A 22 26.29 23.60 21.00
C ALA A 22 25.92 24.72 21.99
N LYS A 23 26.75 24.98 23.03
CA LYS A 23 26.62 26.14 23.93
C LYS A 23 27.11 27.44 23.30
N GLN A 24 27.86 27.38 22.19
CA GLN A 24 28.40 28.55 21.49
C GLN A 24 27.60 28.90 20.23
N VAL A 25 26.94 27.93 19.60
CA VAL A 25 26.11 28.13 18.41
C VAL A 25 24.67 28.45 18.81
N THR A 26 24.13 29.54 18.26
CA THR A 26 22.74 29.95 18.50
C THR A 26 21.76 29.25 17.55
N PHE A 27 20.50 29.15 17.95
CA PHE A 27 19.45 28.69 17.04
C PHE A 27 19.28 29.62 15.83
N GLY A 28 19.44 30.93 16.02
CA GLY A 28 19.50 31.89 14.91
C GLY A 28 20.56 31.53 13.86
N ARG A 29 21.76 31.07 14.25
CA ARG A 29 22.78 30.63 13.28
C ARG A 29 22.37 29.36 12.54
N LEU A 30 21.67 28.44 13.20
CA LEU A 30 21.09 27.28 12.52
C LEU A 30 19.96 27.69 11.56
N CYS A 31 19.20 28.74 11.88
CA CYS A 31 18.19 29.30 10.98
C CYS A 31 18.82 29.96 9.74
N ASP A 32 20.01 30.57 9.85
CA ASP A 32 20.74 31.05 8.67
C ASP A 32 21.04 29.90 7.71
N LEU A 33 21.50 28.75 8.22
CA LEU A 33 21.67 27.54 7.40
C LEU A 33 20.35 27.12 6.73
N PHE A 34 19.22 27.22 7.44
CA PHE A 34 17.93 26.86 6.86
C PHE A 34 17.51 27.78 5.73
N ASP A 35 17.79 29.08 5.83
CA ASP A 35 17.57 30.06 4.77
C ASP A 35 18.47 29.72 3.56
N GLU A 36 19.78 29.55 3.77
CA GLU A 36 20.76 29.18 2.73
C GLU A 36 20.36 27.86 2.01
N LEU A 37 19.91 26.86 2.76
CA LEU A 37 19.40 25.60 2.20
C LEU A 37 18.12 25.81 1.39
N THR A 38 17.21 26.69 1.83
CA THR A 38 15.95 26.96 1.13
C THR A 38 16.21 27.67 -0.21
N GLU A 39 17.19 28.57 -0.26
CA GLU A 39 17.59 29.33 -1.45
C GLU A 39 18.37 28.50 -2.47
N ALA A 40 19.13 27.50 -2.03
CA ALA A 40 19.88 26.62 -2.92
C ALA A 40 18.97 25.87 -3.90
N SER A 41 19.29 25.97 -5.20
CA SER A 41 18.44 25.55 -6.32
C SER A 41 18.53 24.06 -6.62
N SER A 42 19.70 23.45 -6.45
CA SER A 42 19.94 22.03 -6.73
C SER A 42 20.23 21.21 -5.48
N LYS A 43 20.07 19.88 -5.60
CA LYS A 43 20.47 18.95 -4.54
C LYS A 43 21.96 19.10 -4.20
N GLY A 44 22.83 19.21 -5.21
CA GLY A 44 24.27 19.35 -4.99
C GLY A 44 24.66 20.65 -4.29
N ASP A 45 23.94 21.75 -4.55
CA ASP A 45 24.21 23.03 -3.87
C ASP A 45 23.77 22.99 -2.40
N LYS A 46 22.61 22.37 -2.11
CA LYS A 46 22.17 22.11 -0.72
C LYS A 46 23.18 21.27 0.05
N GLU A 47 23.77 20.26 -0.59
CA GLU A 47 24.80 19.41 0.02
C GLU A 47 26.07 20.21 0.33
N LYS A 48 26.51 21.11 -0.56
CA LYS A 48 27.64 22.01 -0.31
C LYS A 48 27.38 22.95 0.86
N VAL A 49 26.24 23.65 0.86
CA VAL A 49 25.82 24.56 1.94
C VAL A 49 25.82 23.83 3.29
N TYR A 50 25.26 22.62 3.34
CA TYR A 50 25.27 21.81 4.55
C TYR A 50 26.70 21.46 5.01
N MET A 51 27.57 21.04 4.10
CA MET A 51 28.95 20.69 4.44
C MET A 51 29.80 21.90 4.84
N GLU A 52 29.48 23.10 4.36
CA GLU A 52 30.08 24.35 4.86
C GLU A 52 29.68 24.63 6.30
N PHE A 53 28.42 24.40 6.66
CA PHE A 53 27.98 24.48 8.06
C PHE A 53 28.68 23.43 8.95
N VAL A 54 28.88 22.20 8.45
CA VAL A 54 29.65 21.17 9.17
C VAL A 54 31.09 21.64 9.37
N LYS A 55 31.77 22.19 8.36
CA LYS A 55 33.12 22.74 8.51
C LYS A 55 33.16 23.88 9.55
N TYR A 56 32.18 24.79 9.49
CA TYR A 56 32.02 25.84 10.48
C TYR A 56 31.88 25.27 11.90
N TRP A 57 31.03 24.26 12.10
CA TRP A 57 30.81 23.61 13.40
C TRP A 57 32.12 23.09 14.01
N TYR A 58 32.92 22.37 13.21
CA TYR A 58 34.18 21.76 13.69
C TYR A 58 35.34 22.76 13.81
N SER A 59 35.22 23.96 13.22
CA SER A 59 36.18 25.05 13.38
C SER A 59 36.10 25.74 14.75
N ILE A 60 34.95 25.65 15.44
CA ILE A 60 34.74 26.24 16.76
C ILE A 60 35.61 25.52 17.80
N GLN A 61 36.33 26.28 18.62
CA GLN A 61 37.11 25.75 19.73
C GLN A 61 36.19 25.34 20.86
N SER A 62 36.17 24.05 21.18
CA SER A 62 35.34 23.47 22.23
C SER A 62 35.95 22.17 22.72
N THR A 63 35.56 21.77 23.93
CA THR A 63 35.97 20.50 24.56
C THR A 63 35.16 19.31 24.04
N ASN A 64 33.93 19.56 23.60
CA ASN A 64 33.06 18.58 22.96
C ASN A 64 32.51 19.18 21.66
N LYS A 65 32.85 18.54 20.54
CA LYS A 65 32.50 18.93 19.18
C LYS A 65 31.35 18.13 18.57
N SER A 66 30.66 17.28 19.34
CA SER A 66 29.54 16.48 18.81
C SER A 66 28.49 17.37 18.13
N ILE A 67 28.22 17.10 16.85
CA ILE A 67 27.25 17.86 16.04
C ILE A 67 25.79 17.38 16.25
N PHE A 68 25.58 16.38 17.10
CA PHE A 68 24.29 15.75 17.38
C PHE A 68 23.16 16.77 17.63
N GLN A 69 23.41 17.79 18.47
CA GLN A 69 22.38 18.77 18.84
C GLN A 69 21.90 19.65 17.68
N ALA A 70 22.72 19.84 16.64
CA ALA A 70 22.31 20.51 15.42
C ALA A 70 21.59 19.54 14.46
N VAL A 71 22.18 18.36 14.24
CA VAL A 71 21.64 17.38 13.29
C VAL A 71 20.27 16.86 13.73
N ARG A 72 20.04 16.66 15.03
CA ARG A 72 18.75 16.19 15.54
C ARG A 72 17.58 17.17 15.29
N ILE A 73 17.87 18.46 15.08
CA ILE A 73 16.88 19.46 14.65
C ILE A 73 16.68 19.41 13.12
N LEU A 74 17.77 19.25 12.36
CA LEU A 74 17.76 19.11 10.89
C LEU A 74 17.08 17.82 10.40
N ALA A 75 17.21 16.75 11.18
CA ALA A 75 16.73 15.39 10.87
C ALA A 75 15.70 14.91 11.93
N PRO A 76 14.54 15.59 12.08
CA PRO A 76 13.60 15.32 13.17
C PRO A 76 13.01 13.91 13.12
N LYS A 77 12.91 13.30 11.93
CA LYS A 77 12.45 11.91 11.76
C LYS A 77 13.46 10.85 12.24
N GLN A 78 14.72 11.23 12.42
CA GLN A 78 15.79 10.40 12.95
C GLN A 78 16.00 10.63 14.45
N ASP A 79 15.44 11.70 15.01
CA ASP A 79 15.43 11.97 16.45
C ASP A 79 14.44 11.01 17.15
N ILE A 80 14.74 10.68 18.41
CA ILE A 80 13.88 9.87 19.27
C ILE A 80 12.63 10.64 19.73
N ARG A 81 12.67 11.97 19.69
CA ARG A 81 11.59 12.84 20.18
C ARG A 81 10.44 12.84 19.19
N SER A 82 9.31 12.28 19.62
CA SER A 82 8.02 12.53 19.00
C SER A 82 7.20 13.47 19.88
N TYR A 83 6.93 14.66 19.38
CA TYR A 83 6.15 15.65 20.13
C TYR A 83 4.64 15.35 20.12
N GLY A 84 4.18 14.33 19.38
CA GLY A 84 2.79 13.85 19.41
C GLY A 84 1.73 14.88 19.00
N THR A 85 2.15 16.07 18.61
CA THR A 85 1.31 17.17 18.17
C THR A 85 1.38 17.21 16.66
N GLY A 86 0.54 16.43 15.98
CA GLY A 86 0.32 16.65 14.54
C GLY A 86 0.05 18.13 14.28
N SER A 87 0.42 18.63 13.10
CA SER A 87 0.36 20.07 12.74
C SER A 87 -0.91 20.77 13.22
N THR A 88 -2.06 20.10 13.08
CA THR A 88 -3.36 20.55 13.58
C THR A 88 -3.41 20.79 15.09
N LYS A 89 -2.94 19.83 15.92
CA LYS A 89 -2.98 19.99 17.38
C LYS A 89 -1.99 21.07 17.84
N LEU A 90 -0.80 21.12 17.26
CA LEU A 90 0.19 22.16 17.59
C LEU A 90 -0.33 23.55 17.22
N ALA A 91 -0.90 23.71 16.02
CA ALA A 91 -1.52 24.96 15.58
C ALA A 91 -2.69 25.37 16.47
N GLN A 92 -3.51 24.42 16.92
CA GLN A 92 -4.57 24.69 17.89
C GLN A 92 -4.01 25.12 19.25
N SER A 93 -2.92 24.51 19.73
CA SER A 93 -2.24 24.92 20.96
C SER A 93 -1.66 26.32 20.83
N VAL A 94 -1.03 26.64 19.70
CA VAL A 94 -0.53 27.99 19.37
C VAL A 94 -1.69 28.98 19.30
N ALA A 95 -2.78 28.65 18.59
CA ALA A 95 -3.99 29.47 18.47
C ALA A 95 -4.58 29.80 19.85
N ARG A 96 -4.74 28.78 20.72
CA ARG A 96 -5.17 28.96 22.11
C ARG A 96 -4.22 29.87 22.88
N ALA A 97 -2.91 29.66 22.75
CA ALA A 97 -1.89 30.47 23.42
C ALA A 97 -1.92 31.95 22.99
N ILE A 98 -2.40 32.26 21.78
CA ILE A 98 -2.60 33.63 21.28
C ILE A 98 -4.07 34.08 21.30
N SER A 99 -4.93 33.40 22.06
CA SER A 99 -6.37 33.67 22.20
C SER A 99 -7.10 33.86 20.86
N LEU A 100 -6.65 33.17 19.82
CA LEU A 100 -7.44 32.96 18.61
C LEU A 100 -8.33 31.75 18.83
N LYS A 101 -9.57 31.81 18.32
CA LYS A 101 -10.43 30.62 18.32
C LYS A 101 -9.69 29.51 17.56
N PRO A 102 -9.64 28.26 18.05
CA PRO A 102 -8.96 27.16 17.34
C PRO A 102 -9.43 26.98 15.88
N ASN A 103 -10.69 27.34 15.60
CA ASN A 103 -11.29 27.29 14.27
C ASN A 103 -11.03 28.56 13.43
N ALA A 104 -10.55 29.66 14.01
CA ALA A 104 -10.16 30.86 13.26
C ALA A 104 -8.85 30.66 12.48
N LEU A 105 -8.05 29.68 12.91
CA LEU A 105 -6.89 29.13 12.20
C LEU A 105 -7.24 27.80 11.53
N ASN A 106 -8.51 27.61 11.12
CA ASN A 106 -8.84 26.62 10.10
C ASN A 106 -7.85 26.85 8.96
N TYR A 107 -6.84 25.97 8.82
CA TYR A 107 -5.84 26.01 7.77
C TYR A 107 -6.55 26.39 6.47
N THR A 108 -6.41 27.64 6.09
CA THR A 108 -7.30 28.27 5.12
C THR A 108 -7.02 27.61 3.79
N THR A 109 -8.05 26.95 3.26
CA THR A 109 -8.27 26.80 1.81
C THR A 109 -7.06 26.32 1.02
N GLY A 110 -6.81 25.01 0.98
CA GLY A 110 -5.98 24.42 -0.09
C GLY A 110 -4.53 24.87 -0.21
N LYS A 111 -4.03 25.59 0.78
CA LYS A 111 -2.64 26.03 0.83
C LYS A 111 -1.80 25.03 1.62
N LYS A 112 -0.56 24.84 1.18
CA LYS A 112 0.39 23.88 1.76
C LYS A 112 0.54 24.19 3.26
N VAL A 113 0.77 23.18 4.11
CA VAL A 113 0.95 23.33 5.59
C VAL A 113 1.92 24.48 5.93
N LYS A 114 2.92 24.70 5.06
CA LYS A 114 3.84 25.85 5.06
C LYS A 114 3.16 27.23 5.14
N ASP A 115 2.13 27.49 4.35
CA ASP A 115 1.45 28.79 4.30
C ASP A 115 0.65 29.05 5.59
N GLY A 116 0.14 27.98 6.23
CA GLY A 116 -0.51 28.06 7.53
C GLY A 116 0.46 28.39 8.67
N ILE A 117 1.69 27.88 8.60
CA ILE A 117 2.76 28.19 9.56
C ILE A 117 3.13 29.68 9.48
N ASP A 118 3.29 30.23 8.28
CA ASP A 118 3.62 31.64 8.10
C ASP A 118 2.54 32.56 8.70
N LEU A 119 1.26 32.26 8.47
CA LEU A 119 0.14 33.00 9.07
C LEU A 119 0.14 32.93 10.61
N LEU A 120 0.42 31.75 11.18
CA LEU A 120 0.53 31.55 12.63
C LEU A 120 1.63 32.41 13.23
N VAL A 121 2.81 32.43 12.60
CA VAL A 121 3.97 33.22 13.04
C VAL A 121 3.63 34.70 13.00
N THR A 122 3.06 35.20 11.89
CA THR A 122 2.65 36.61 11.77
C THR A 122 1.63 37.00 12.84
N ALA A 123 0.60 36.18 13.06
CA ALA A 123 -0.42 36.44 14.07
C ALA A 123 0.15 36.43 15.50
N TYR A 124 1.03 35.48 15.80
CA TYR A 124 1.71 35.39 17.09
C TYR A 124 2.54 36.65 17.38
N ARG A 125 3.32 37.10 16.40
CA ARG A 125 4.21 38.27 16.53
C ARG A 125 3.44 39.56 16.72
N LYS A 126 2.36 39.76 15.96
CA LYS A 126 1.49 40.94 16.09
C LYS A 126 0.91 41.07 17.50
N LYS A 127 0.64 39.96 18.19
CA LYS A 127 -0.02 39.96 19.51
C LYS A 127 0.93 40.10 20.69
N ARG A 128 2.08 39.40 20.67
CA ARG A 128 2.91 39.27 21.87
C ARG A 128 4.17 40.14 21.91
N GLY A 129 4.60 40.69 20.76
CA GLY A 129 5.91 41.33 20.66
C GLY A 129 7.04 40.30 20.79
N GLY A 130 8.01 40.31 19.89
CA GLY A 130 9.18 39.44 20.00
C GLY A 130 10.29 40.08 20.80
N SER A 131 10.99 39.31 21.63
CA SER A 131 12.37 39.62 22.01
C SER A 131 13.28 38.57 21.40
N SER A 132 14.32 38.97 20.66
CA SER A 132 15.37 38.04 20.24
C SER A 132 16.30 37.84 21.44
N LYS A 133 16.07 36.77 22.21
CA LYS A 133 17.10 36.27 23.11
C LYS A 133 17.94 35.29 22.31
N LYS A 134 19.27 35.45 22.33
CA LYS A 134 20.19 34.48 21.71
C LYS A 134 20.10 33.15 22.46
N ILE A 135 19.17 32.29 22.06
CA ILE A 135 19.06 30.93 22.58
C ILE A 135 20.11 30.06 21.92
N THR A 136 20.91 29.34 22.72
CA THR A 136 21.91 28.41 22.19
C THR A 136 21.22 27.13 21.73
N LEU A 137 21.86 26.34 20.87
CA LEU A 137 21.34 25.03 20.49
C LEU A 137 21.26 24.08 21.68
N HIS A 138 22.15 24.25 22.67
CA HIS A 138 22.09 23.54 23.94
C HIS A 138 20.80 23.85 24.71
N ASP A 139 20.55 25.13 25.00
CA ASP A 139 19.37 25.55 25.77
C ASP A 139 18.06 25.18 25.06
N LEU A 140 18.05 25.27 23.72
CA LEU A 140 16.91 24.85 22.91
C LEU A 140 16.65 23.35 23.05
N ASN A 141 17.68 22.52 22.92
CA ASN A 141 17.52 21.07 23.04
C ASN A 141 17.14 20.65 24.46
N GLU A 142 17.71 21.24 25.51
CA GLU A 142 17.31 20.97 26.89
C GLU A 142 15.84 21.31 27.13
N ALA A 143 15.38 22.48 26.66
CA ALA A 143 13.98 22.87 26.77
C ALA A 143 13.06 21.88 26.02
N LEU A 144 13.48 21.45 24.83
CA LEU A 144 12.75 20.49 24.01
C LEU A 144 12.75 19.07 24.61
N ASP A 145 13.80 18.66 25.30
CA ASP A 145 13.92 17.37 25.99
C ASP A 145 13.01 17.35 27.23
N ASP A 146 12.98 18.43 28.03
CA ASP A 146 12.05 18.60 29.15
C ASP A 146 10.57 18.59 28.67
N ILE A 147 10.27 19.32 27.59
CA ILE A 147 8.92 19.32 26.98
C ILE A 147 8.54 17.91 26.49
N PHE A 148 9.48 17.15 25.94
CA PHE A 148 9.22 15.80 25.42
C PHE A 148 8.74 14.85 26.53
N LEU A 149 9.26 14.97 27.75
CA LEU A 149 8.94 14.12 28.91
C LEU A 149 7.60 14.46 29.60
N LYS A 150 7.03 15.64 29.35
CA LYS A 150 5.82 16.15 30.02
C LYS A 150 4.51 15.54 29.50
N LYS A 151 3.41 15.67 30.26
CA LYS A 151 2.05 15.31 29.77
C LYS A 151 1.51 16.40 28.83
N ASN A 152 0.53 16.08 27.97
CA ASN A 152 0.05 16.95 26.89
C ASN A 152 -0.20 18.43 27.28
N ILE A 153 -0.89 18.70 28.40
CA ILE A 153 -1.18 20.08 28.86
C ILE A 153 0.10 20.83 29.27
N GLU A 154 1.04 20.14 29.90
CA GLU A 154 2.31 20.71 30.33
C GLU A 154 3.27 20.93 29.14
N LYS A 155 3.19 20.08 28.11
CA LYS A 155 3.89 20.29 26.84
C LYS A 155 3.47 21.61 26.20
N GLU A 156 2.17 21.91 26.15
CA GLU A 156 1.66 23.17 25.58
C GLU A 156 2.19 24.41 26.31
N LYS A 157 2.24 24.36 27.65
CA LYS A 157 2.78 25.45 28.48
C LYS A 157 4.29 25.63 28.25
N GLY A 158 5.05 24.53 28.23
CA GLY A 158 6.49 24.55 27.99
C GLY A 158 6.83 25.13 26.61
N LEU A 159 6.14 24.67 25.56
CA LEU A 159 6.27 25.20 24.19
C LEU A 159 5.96 26.70 24.13
N SER A 160 4.86 27.14 24.77
CA SER A 160 4.50 28.56 24.80
C SER A 160 5.57 29.43 25.46
N GLY A 161 6.20 28.94 26.53
CA GLY A 161 7.31 29.61 27.20
C GLY A 161 8.57 29.71 26.33
N LEU A 162 8.82 28.70 25.49
CA LEU A 162 9.91 28.71 24.52
C LEU A 162 9.67 29.73 23.40
N PHE A 163 8.45 29.79 22.84
CA PHE A 163 8.12 30.67 21.71
C PHE A 163 8.32 32.17 21.99
N ILE A 164 8.11 32.60 23.23
CA ILE A 164 8.28 34.01 23.65
C ILE A 164 9.75 34.46 23.52
N LYS A 165 10.70 33.52 23.63
CA LYS A 165 12.15 33.82 23.62
C LYS A 165 12.74 33.94 22.21
N MET A 166 12.00 33.54 21.19
CA MET A 166 12.47 33.45 19.80
C MET A 166 12.05 34.66 18.97
N ASP A 167 12.67 34.87 17.82
CA ASP A 167 12.19 35.80 16.77
C ASP A 167 11.23 35.13 15.75
N ALA A 168 10.68 35.90 14.81
CA ALA A 168 9.69 35.39 13.85
C ALA A 168 10.25 34.27 12.96
N ARG A 169 11.52 34.38 12.56
CA ARG A 169 12.19 33.44 11.69
C ARG A 169 12.50 32.14 12.42
N GLU A 170 13.07 32.24 13.62
CA GLU A 170 13.32 31.10 14.51
C GLU A 170 12.03 30.32 14.79
N LEU A 171 10.94 31.04 15.11
CA LEU A 171 9.64 30.44 15.38
C LEU A 171 9.08 29.68 14.16
N LYS A 172 9.24 30.25 12.96
CA LYS A 172 8.82 29.60 11.70
C LYS A 172 9.51 28.25 11.52
N PHE A 173 10.82 28.20 11.66
CA PHE A 173 11.57 26.95 11.49
C PHE A 173 11.29 25.95 12.61
N LEU A 174 11.13 26.41 13.86
CA LEU A 174 10.72 25.54 14.95
C LEU A 174 9.34 24.92 14.67
N PHE A 175 8.38 25.68 14.14
CA PHE A 175 7.07 25.14 13.76
C PHE A 175 7.18 24.12 12.63
N HIS A 176 8.00 24.38 11.62
CA HIS A 176 8.28 23.38 10.57
C HIS A 176 8.87 22.08 11.14
N MET A 177 9.77 22.18 12.12
CA MET A 177 10.36 21.01 12.80
C MET A 177 9.30 20.24 13.58
N LEU A 178 8.55 20.91 14.46
CA LEU A 178 7.53 20.28 15.32
C LEU A 178 6.35 19.67 14.54
N THR A 179 6.18 20.07 13.27
CA THR A 179 5.12 19.57 12.37
C THR A 179 5.62 18.55 11.33
N ASP A 180 6.88 18.11 11.40
CA ASP A 180 7.53 17.22 10.43
C ASP A 180 7.60 17.77 8.98
N GLU A 181 7.41 19.07 8.79
CA GLU A 181 7.42 19.76 7.49
C GLU A 181 8.80 20.34 7.13
N LEU A 182 9.75 20.38 8.09
CA LEU A 182 11.08 20.95 7.88
C LEU A 182 11.80 20.38 6.66
N PRO A 183 11.86 19.05 6.43
CA PRO A 183 12.53 18.51 5.24
C PRO A 183 11.94 19.01 3.92
N MET A 184 10.62 19.20 3.86
CA MET A 184 9.94 19.71 2.67
C MET A 184 10.23 21.20 2.45
N THR A 185 10.34 21.97 3.53
CA THR A 185 10.72 23.38 3.48
C THR A 185 12.16 23.56 2.99
N LEU A 186 13.09 22.76 3.51
CA LEU A 186 14.52 22.84 3.15
C LEU A 186 14.83 22.19 1.79
N GLY A 187 13.99 21.27 1.32
CA GLY A 187 14.23 20.50 0.10
C GLY A 187 15.35 19.46 0.22
N ILE A 188 15.71 19.09 1.45
CA ILE A 188 16.69 18.05 1.78
C ILE A 188 16.19 17.22 2.97
N PHE A 189 16.29 15.90 2.88
CA PHE A 189 15.80 14.98 3.91
C PHE A 189 16.91 14.59 4.88
N GLY A 190 16.56 14.27 6.13
CA GLY A 190 17.51 13.89 7.17
C GLY A 190 18.44 12.73 6.80
N THR A 191 17.97 11.74 6.02
CA THR A 191 18.84 10.66 5.51
C THR A 191 19.89 11.19 4.53
N ALA A 192 19.52 12.13 3.65
CA ALA A 192 20.48 12.75 2.74
C ALA A 192 21.51 13.59 3.51
N ILE A 193 21.08 14.32 4.55
CA ILE A 193 21.97 15.05 5.45
C ILE A 193 23.01 14.11 6.06
N LEU A 194 22.57 12.96 6.58
CA LEU A 194 23.46 11.97 7.19
C LEU A 194 24.38 11.28 6.17
N ASP A 195 23.85 10.89 5.01
CA ASP A 195 24.62 10.24 3.95
C ASP A 195 25.73 11.14 3.38
N GLN A 196 25.57 12.47 3.47
CA GLN A 196 26.61 13.45 3.11
C GLN A 196 27.75 13.52 4.13
N MET A 197 27.44 13.26 5.40
CA MET A 197 28.44 13.17 6.46
C MET A 197 29.22 11.85 6.33
N ASP A 198 28.48 10.74 6.33
CA ASP A 198 29.00 9.39 6.19
C ASP A 198 27.88 8.46 5.71
N LYS A 199 28.14 7.71 4.64
CA LYS A 199 27.18 6.75 4.06
C LYS A 199 26.80 5.62 5.03
N SER A 200 27.65 5.31 6.00
CA SER A 200 27.41 4.27 7.01
C SER A 200 26.38 4.67 8.06
N PHE A 201 26.12 5.97 8.28
CA PHE A 201 25.22 6.42 9.34
C PHE A 201 23.80 5.90 9.17
N THR A 202 23.27 5.96 7.95
CA THR A 202 21.95 5.43 7.64
C THR A 202 21.90 3.91 7.85
N GLU A 203 23.00 3.20 7.57
CA GLU A 203 23.12 1.75 7.78
C GLU A 203 23.19 1.37 9.26
N ARG A 204 24.03 2.06 10.05
CA ARG A 204 24.14 1.91 11.52
C ARG A 204 22.81 2.13 12.22
N MET A 205 22.12 3.22 11.87
CA MET A 205 20.77 3.48 12.39
C MET A 205 19.77 2.41 11.94
N SER A 206 19.98 1.82 10.76
CA SER A 206 19.09 0.76 10.28
C SER A 206 19.12 -0.47 11.19
N VAL A 207 20.26 -0.76 11.83
CA VAL A 207 20.45 -1.92 12.73
C VAL A 207 20.26 -1.61 14.22
N GLY A 208 19.84 -0.38 14.55
CA GLY A 208 19.34 -0.02 15.88
C GLY A 208 20.22 0.95 16.68
N GLU A 209 21.28 1.50 16.09
CA GLU A 209 21.97 2.66 16.68
C GLU A 209 21.08 3.90 16.62
N CYS A 210 21.16 4.75 17.65
CA CYS A 210 20.42 6.02 17.65
C CYS A 210 21.25 7.13 16.96
N LEU A 211 20.58 8.24 16.63
CA LEU A 211 21.21 9.39 15.99
C LEU A 211 22.39 9.96 16.80
N GLU A 212 22.33 9.89 18.13
CA GLU A 212 23.40 10.37 19.00
C GLU A 212 24.66 9.50 18.89
N GLU A 213 24.49 8.17 18.90
CA GLU A 213 25.59 7.21 18.81
C GLU A 213 26.32 7.26 17.47
N VAL A 214 25.58 7.41 16.37
CA VAL A 214 26.21 7.53 15.05
C VAL A 214 26.99 8.84 14.90
N LEU A 215 26.61 9.89 15.63
CA LEU A 215 27.24 11.21 15.58
C LEU A 215 28.24 11.49 16.69
N GLN A 216 28.33 10.64 17.72
CA GLN A 216 29.12 10.87 18.93
C GLN A 216 30.59 11.18 18.61
N ASP A 217 31.19 10.36 17.74
CA ASP A 217 32.61 10.44 17.37
C ASP A 217 32.84 10.98 15.94
N TYR A 218 31.79 11.53 15.32
CA TYR A 218 31.92 12.12 13.99
C TYR A 218 32.92 13.28 14.03
N ASP A 219 33.93 13.22 13.16
CA ASP A 219 34.83 14.34 12.86
C ASP A 219 35.16 14.28 11.36
N PRO A 220 34.81 15.32 10.58
CA PRO A 220 35.10 15.35 9.15
C PRO A 220 36.60 15.20 8.82
N ALA A 221 37.51 15.53 9.76
CA ALA A 221 38.95 15.32 9.58
C ALA A 221 39.38 13.86 9.71
N ARG A 222 38.67 13.05 10.52
CA ARG A 222 38.99 11.62 10.78
C ARG A 222 38.40 10.66 9.76
N LEU A 223 37.37 11.08 9.04
CA LEU A 223 36.64 10.22 8.10
C LEU A 223 37.38 9.89 6.80
N LYS A 224 38.33 10.73 6.38
CA LYS A 224 39.18 10.42 5.23
C LYS A 224 39.99 9.13 5.41
N THR A 225 40.17 8.68 6.66
CA THR A 225 40.99 7.52 7.04
C THR A 225 40.19 6.22 7.28
N ILE A 226 38.86 6.27 7.41
CA ILE A 226 38.03 5.08 7.71
C ILE A 226 37.18 4.78 6.47
N THR A 227 37.78 4.15 5.46
CA THR A 227 37.09 3.64 4.27
C THR A 227 37.07 2.12 4.26
N ASP A 228 36.90 1.50 5.42
CA ASP A 228 36.74 0.06 5.48
C ASP A 228 35.28 -0.32 5.21
N LYS A 229 34.97 -0.54 3.93
CA LYS A 229 33.65 -1.02 3.46
C LYS A 229 33.31 -2.44 3.96
N SER A 230 34.18 -3.07 4.75
CA SER A 230 33.98 -4.42 5.29
C SER A 230 33.27 -4.47 6.64
N GLN A 231 33.07 -3.34 7.33
CA GLN A 231 32.37 -3.34 8.62
C GLN A 231 30.89 -3.64 8.44
N VAL A 232 30.45 -4.78 8.97
CA VAL A 232 29.03 -5.12 9.06
C VAL A 232 28.48 -4.70 10.42
N TYR A 233 27.49 -3.82 10.42
CA TYR A 233 26.81 -3.37 11.63
C TYR A 233 25.79 -4.41 12.09
N LYS A 234 25.81 -4.74 13.39
CA LYS A 234 25.01 -5.83 13.96
C LYS A 234 23.86 -5.30 14.80
N THR A 235 22.71 -5.99 14.73
CA THR A 235 21.55 -5.70 15.58
C THR A 235 21.86 -5.99 17.04
N GLN A 236 21.40 -5.11 17.94
CA GLN A 236 21.63 -5.22 19.37
C GLN A 236 20.37 -5.67 20.12
N ILE A 237 20.54 -6.52 21.13
CA ILE A 237 19.46 -6.85 22.06
C ILE A 237 18.91 -5.55 22.67
N ASN A 238 17.60 -5.52 22.93
CA ASN A 238 16.91 -4.36 23.53
C ASN A 238 16.89 -3.09 22.68
N ARG A 239 17.31 -3.13 21.40
CA ARG A 239 17.23 -1.99 20.48
C ARG A 239 16.36 -2.29 19.27
N PRO A 240 15.40 -1.42 18.93
CA PRO A 240 14.60 -1.61 17.73
C PRO A 240 15.43 -1.31 16.48
N PHE A 241 15.28 -2.13 15.45
CA PHE A 241 15.91 -1.96 14.14
C PHE A 241 14.85 -1.97 13.02
N TYR A 242 15.24 -1.62 11.79
CA TYR A 242 14.32 -1.75 10.66
C TYR A 242 14.21 -3.21 10.23
N VAL A 243 12.99 -3.73 10.21
CA VAL A 243 12.77 -5.12 9.80
C VAL A 243 13.08 -5.30 8.31
N MET A 244 13.58 -6.49 7.94
CA MET A 244 13.75 -6.88 6.54
C MET A 244 12.38 -6.88 5.86
N LYS A 245 12.31 -6.37 4.62
CA LYS A 245 11.03 -6.22 3.92
C LYS A 245 11.00 -7.11 2.68
N LEU A 246 9.85 -7.72 2.47
CA LEU A 246 9.60 -8.61 1.33
C LEU A 246 9.40 -7.80 0.04
N SER A 247 10.05 -8.24 -1.04
CA SER A 247 9.83 -7.73 -2.40
C SER A 247 8.45 -8.18 -2.89
N LYS A 248 7.71 -7.30 -3.58
CA LYS A 248 6.40 -7.66 -4.15
C LYS A 248 6.60 -8.43 -5.46
N SER A 249 5.86 -9.53 -5.63
CA SER A 249 5.83 -10.31 -6.87
C SER A 249 4.48 -11.03 -7.02
N GLY A 250 4.06 -11.37 -8.22
CA GLY A 250 3.03 -12.37 -8.49
C GLY A 250 3.59 -13.80 -8.45
N ALA A 251 2.90 -14.72 -9.13
CA ALA A 251 3.21 -16.15 -9.18
C ALA A 251 3.41 -16.71 -10.61
N SER A 252 3.73 -15.87 -11.58
CA SER A 252 3.99 -16.27 -12.97
C SER A 252 5.37 -16.92 -13.15
N LYS A 253 5.56 -17.61 -14.28
CA LYS A 253 6.85 -18.21 -14.67
C LYS A 253 7.94 -17.15 -14.81
N GLU A 254 7.64 -16.00 -15.39
CA GLU A 254 8.62 -14.91 -15.53
C GLU A 254 9.07 -14.34 -14.18
N GLU A 255 8.18 -14.33 -13.18
CA GLU A 255 8.51 -13.90 -11.82
C GLU A 255 9.39 -14.92 -11.11
N TRP A 256 9.12 -16.21 -11.28
CA TRP A 256 10.01 -17.27 -10.81
C TRP A 256 11.41 -17.17 -11.44
N ASP A 257 11.48 -16.96 -12.75
CA ASP A 257 12.76 -16.81 -13.46
C ASP A 257 13.50 -15.55 -13.01
N GLU A 258 12.78 -14.47 -12.70
CA GLU A 258 13.36 -13.28 -12.07
C GLU A 258 13.92 -13.59 -10.68
N PHE A 259 13.21 -14.35 -9.83
CA PHE A 259 13.73 -14.77 -8.53
C PHE A 259 15.07 -15.48 -8.69
N CYS A 260 15.13 -16.45 -9.61
CA CYS A 260 16.34 -17.23 -9.86
C CYS A 260 17.48 -16.35 -10.37
N LYS A 261 17.18 -15.41 -11.26
CA LYS A 261 18.15 -14.48 -11.84
C LYS A 261 18.74 -13.53 -10.80
N VAL A 262 17.91 -12.93 -9.94
CA VAL A 262 18.38 -11.92 -8.97
C VAL A 262 19.13 -12.52 -7.79
N THR A 263 18.89 -13.79 -7.46
CA THR A 263 19.62 -14.54 -6.41
C THR A 263 20.75 -15.39 -6.98
N ASN A 264 20.79 -15.59 -8.29
CA ASN A 264 21.66 -16.56 -8.95
C ASN A 264 21.55 -17.97 -8.33
N SER A 265 20.33 -18.39 -8.01
CA SER A 265 20.04 -19.66 -7.36
C SER A 265 18.61 -20.11 -7.63
N THR A 266 18.38 -21.40 -7.68
CA THR A 266 17.03 -22.00 -7.70
C THR A 266 16.61 -22.53 -6.34
N ASP A 267 17.42 -22.42 -5.29
CA ASP A 267 17.14 -23.02 -3.98
C ASP A 267 16.33 -22.08 -3.08
N PHE A 268 15.03 -22.31 -3.01
CA PHE A 268 14.08 -21.52 -2.22
C PHE A 268 13.28 -22.40 -1.26
N VAL A 269 12.67 -21.74 -0.27
CA VAL A 269 11.59 -22.32 0.54
C VAL A 269 10.36 -21.43 0.49
N ILE A 270 9.20 -22.06 0.58
CA ILE A 270 7.90 -21.40 0.59
C ILE A 270 7.27 -21.55 1.98
N GLU A 271 6.75 -20.44 2.50
CA GLU A 271 5.98 -20.37 3.75
C GLU A 271 4.63 -19.70 3.49
N GLU A 272 3.63 -20.00 4.33
CA GLU A 272 2.37 -19.24 4.38
C GLU A 272 2.68 -17.77 4.70
N LYS A 273 2.01 -16.85 3.99
CA LYS A 273 2.01 -15.45 4.39
C LYS A 273 0.86 -15.21 5.38
N PHE A 274 1.22 -15.07 6.65
CA PHE A 274 0.27 -14.75 7.71
C PHE A 274 -0.20 -13.28 7.63
N ASP A 275 -1.50 -13.07 7.86
CA ASP A 275 -2.15 -11.76 7.89
C ASP A 275 -2.30 -11.28 9.34
N GLY A 276 -1.31 -10.50 9.80
CA GLY A 276 -1.26 -10.03 11.18
C GLY A 276 -0.57 -8.68 11.37
N GLU A 277 0.08 -8.53 12.51
CA GLU A 277 0.98 -7.41 12.78
C GLU A 277 2.41 -7.88 13.01
N HIS A 278 3.26 -7.57 12.05
CA HIS A 278 4.70 -7.76 12.14
C HIS A 278 5.31 -7.17 13.43
N MET A 279 6.01 -8.01 14.19
CA MET A 279 6.53 -7.73 15.53
C MET A 279 7.92 -8.34 15.71
N ILE A 280 8.87 -7.53 16.15
CA ILE A 280 10.18 -7.99 16.61
C ILE A 280 10.11 -8.20 18.12
N VAL A 281 10.45 -9.41 18.57
CA VAL A 281 10.44 -9.79 19.99
C VAL A 281 11.87 -9.96 20.47
N HIS A 282 12.28 -9.17 21.45
CA HIS A 282 13.54 -9.35 22.16
C HIS A 282 13.25 -10.02 23.49
N ARG A 283 13.97 -11.08 23.83
CA ARG A 283 14.01 -11.67 25.17
C ARG A 283 15.44 -11.62 25.70
N THR A 284 15.62 -11.15 26.92
CA THR A 284 16.95 -11.05 27.56
C THR A 284 17.21 -12.22 28.49
N LYS A 285 18.48 -12.38 28.90
CA LYS A 285 18.90 -13.41 29.87
C LYS A 285 18.17 -13.35 31.21
N GLU A 286 17.66 -12.18 31.58
CA GLU A 286 16.86 -11.98 32.79
C GLU A 286 15.37 -12.35 32.61
N GLY A 287 14.98 -12.94 31.47
CA GLY A 287 13.58 -13.28 31.15
C GLY A 287 12.70 -12.07 30.85
N LYS A 288 13.30 -10.91 30.51
CA LYS A 288 12.56 -9.69 30.18
C LYS A 288 12.32 -9.59 28.69
N TYR A 289 11.17 -9.07 28.32
CA TYR A 289 10.73 -8.96 26.93
C TYR A 289 10.63 -7.52 26.47
N ARG A 290 10.87 -7.30 25.18
CA ARG A 290 10.49 -6.09 24.46
C ARG A 290 9.86 -6.42 23.12
N PHE A 291 8.82 -5.67 22.78
CA PHE A 291 8.04 -5.85 21.55
C PHE A 291 8.12 -4.57 20.72
N TYR A 292 8.65 -4.68 19.51
CA TYR A 292 8.76 -3.56 18.59
C TYR A 292 8.00 -3.84 17.30
N SER A 293 7.08 -2.95 16.93
CA SER A 293 6.40 -3.08 15.65
C SER A 293 7.36 -2.90 14.47
N ARG A 294 6.89 -3.24 13.27
CA ARG A 294 7.55 -2.90 11.99
C ARG A 294 8.16 -1.49 11.92
N ASN A 295 7.54 -0.51 12.57
CA ASN A 295 7.97 0.89 12.55
C ASN A 295 8.77 1.28 13.82
N ARG A 296 9.32 0.31 14.56
CA ARG A 296 10.13 0.49 15.78
C ARG A 296 9.37 1.06 16.98
N ASN A 297 8.04 1.14 16.93
CA ASN A 297 7.26 1.57 18.08
C ASN A 297 7.30 0.48 19.15
N ASN A 298 7.59 0.88 20.38
CA ASN A 298 7.62 -0.02 21.52
C ASN A 298 6.19 -0.30 22.02
N TYR A 299 5.75 -1.56 21.92
CA TYR A 299 4.46 -2.05 22.40
C TYR A 299 4.58 -2.97 23.61
N THR A 300 5.73 -2.98 24.29
CA THR A 300 5.98 -3.87 25.44
C THR A 300 4.92 -3.71 26.53
N GLU A 301 4.40 -2.49 26.77
CA GLU A 301 3.33 -2.26 27.74
C GLU A 301 2.00 -2.94 27.35
N CYS A 302 1.77 -3.22 26.07
CA CYS A 302 0.57 -3.90 25.58
C CYS A 302 0.65 -5.43 25.67
N PHE A 303 1.87 -5.98 25.71
CA PHE A 303 2.11 -7.43 25.68
C PHE A 303 2.71 -7.97 26.99
N GLY A 304 3.17 -7.07 27.87
CA GLY A 304 3.91 -7.39 29.09
C GLY A 304 5.42 -7.38 28.88
N SER A 305 6.17 -6.95 29.89
CA SER A 305 7.65 -6.98 29.89
C SER A 305 8.23 -8.17 30.66
N ASP A 306 7.41 -8.84 31.47
CA ASP A 306 7.82 -9.90 32.37
C ASP A 306 6.67 -10.92 32.52
N PRO A 307 6.94 -12.23 32.33
CA PRO A 307 5.91 -13.27 32.43
C PRO A 307 5.26 -13.39 33.82
N SER A 308 5.93 -12.93 34.88
CA SER A 308 5.41 -12.93 36.26
C SER A 308 4.44 -11.79 36.55
N THR A 309 4.31 -10.79 35.66
CA THR A 309 3.42 -9.65 35.90
C THR A 309 1.95 -10.08 35.77
N ILE A 310 1.14 -9.78 36.79
CA ILE A 310 -0.31 -10.01 36.74
C ILE A 310 -0.96 -8.84 36.00
N ALA A 311 -1.69 -9.13 34.93
CA ALA A 311 -2.46 -8.11 34.20
C ALA A 311 -3.61 -7.59 35.07
N VAL A 312 -3.85 -6.28 35.05
CA VAL A 312 -4.97 -5.66 35.77
C VAL A 312 -6.27 -5.94 35.00
N GLU A 313 -7.34 -6.24 35.73
CA GLU A 313 -8.65 -6.46 35.12
C GLU A 313 -9.06 -5.28 34.21
N GLY A 314 -9.52 -5.57 33.00
CA GLY A 314 -9.89 -4.56 32.00
C GLY A 314 -8.75 -4.04 31.11
N THR A 315 -7.49 -4.40 31.39
CA THR A 315 -6.31 -4.11 30.54
C THR A 315 -6.01 -5.26 29.56
N PRO A 316 -5.16 -5.03 28.53
CA PRO A 316 -4.71 -6.12 27.66
C PRO A 316 -4.04 -7.26 28.43
N THR A 317 -4.21 -8.51 27.98
CA THR A 317 -3.61 -9.67 28.66
C THR A 317 -2.09 -9.66 28.57
N ASN A 318 -1.42 -10.21 29.59
CA ASN A 318 0.04 -10.36 29.62
C ASN A 318 0.48 -11.51 28.70
N PHE A 319 0.75 -11.20 27.44
CA PHE A 319 1.13 -12.18 26.43
C PHE A 319 2.51 -12.82 26.68
N THR A 320 3.43 -12.15 27.40
CA THR A 320 4.73 -12.78 27.74
C THR A 320 4.56 -14.01 28.60
N LYS A 321 3.56 -14.00 29.51
CA LYS A 321 3.21 -15.15 30.33
C LYS A 321 2.80 -16.37 29.49
N ASP A 322 2.16 -16.12 28.35
CA ASP A 322 1.67 -17.18 27.47
C ASP A 322 2.81 -17.78 26.61
N ILE A 323 3.79 -16.98 26.19
CA ILE A 323 4.88 -17.43 25.31
C ILE A 323 6.13 -17.93 26.05
N ASP A 324 6.43 -17.41 27.25
CA ASP A 324 7.67 -17.74 27.98
C ASP A 324 7.84 -19.24 28.30
N PRO A 325 6.79 -20.00 28.65
CA PRO A 325 6.90 -21.43 28.94
C PRO A 325 7.47 -22.28 27.79
N PHE A 326 7.30 -21.82 26.55
CA PHE A 326 7.76 -22.51 25.35
C PHE A 326 9.28 -22.41 25.12
N PHE A 327 9.95 -21.42 25.69
CA PHE A 327 11.40 -21.28 25.50
C PHE A 327 12.16 -22.40 26.21
N ARG A 328 13.24 -22.87 25.59
CA ARG A 328 14.20 -23.77 26.25
C ARG A 328 15.00 -23.02 27.32
N GLU A 329 15.47 -23.76 28.32
CA GLU A 329 16.20 -23.21 29.46
C GLU A 329 17.58 -22.64 29.10
N ASP A 330 18.20 -23.15 28.04
CA ASP A 330 19.50 -22.72 27.52
C ASP A 330 19.43 -21.45 26.64
N VAL A 331 18.23 -20.94 26.36
CA VAL A 331 18.03 -19.66 25.68
C VAL A 331 18.20 -18.52 26.69
N ARG A 332 19.33 -17.83 26.58
CA ARG A 332 19.65 -16.64 27.37
C ARG A 332 19.02 -15.41 26.73
N ASP A 333 19.49 -15.00 25.57
CA ASP A 333 18.92 -13.87 24.83
C ASP A 333 18.67 -14.21 23.37
N VAL A 334 17.60 -13.62 22.84
CA VAL A 334 17.12 -13.90 21.50
C VAL A 334 16.39 -12.69 20.92
N ILE A 335 16.53 -12.52 19.60
CA ILE A 335 15.72 -11.60 18.80
C ILE A 335 14.97 -12.45 17.77
N LEU A 336 13.65 -12.42 17.84
CA LEU A 336 12.76 -13.13 16.93
C LEU A 336 12.07 -12.16 15.98
N ASP A 337 11.98 -12.55 14.71
CA ASP A 337 11.17 -11.87 13.71
C ASP A 337 9.84 -12.62 13.52
N CYS A 338 8.74 -11.94 13.81
CA CYS A 338 7.45 -12.56 14.02
C CYS A 338 6.30 -11.81 13.34
N GLU A 339 5.18 -12.52 13.15
CA GLU A 339 3.87 -11.95 12.86
C GLU A 339 2.93 -12.26 14.04
N LEU A 340 2.29 -11.24 14.60
CA LEU A 340 1.25 -11.43 15.61
C LEU A 340 -0.11 -11.58 14.93
N THR A 341 -0.74 -12.73 15.11
CA THR A 341 -2.06 -13.07 14.59
C THR A 341 -3.04 -13.31 15.74
N MET A 342 -4.31 -13.53 15.40
CA MET A 342 -5.35 -13.91 16.35
C MET A 342 -6.04 -15.18 15.88
N VAL A 343 -6.47 -15.99 16.85
CA VAL A 343 -7.27 -17.20 16.61
C VAL A 343 -8.45 -17.25 17.58
N LEU A 344 -9.53 -17.93 17.21
CA LEU A 344 -10.64 -18.21 18.12
C LEU A 344 -10.20 -19.19 19.21
N LYS A 345 -10.59 -18.94 20.46
CA LYS A 345 -10.31 -19.85 21.59
C LYS A 345 -11.05 -21.18 21.48
N ALA A 346 -12.18 -21.20 20.77
CA ALA A 346 -13.06 -22.36 20.66
C ALA A 346 -12.44 -23.50 19.82
N ASP A 347 -11.81 -23.15 18.70
CA ASP A 347 -11.36 -24.13 17.70
C ASP A 347 -10.00 -23.80 17.08
N GLY A 348 -9.35 -22.69 17.45
CA GLY A 348 -8.07 -22.26 16.90
C GLY A 348 -8.15 -21.69 15.49
N SER A 349 -9.36 -21.42 14.96
CA SER A 349 -9.52 -20.85 13.62
C SER A 349 -8.94 -19.42 13.53
N PRO A 350 -8.27 -19.07 12.42
CA PRO A 350 -7.64 -17.76 12.26
C PRO A 350 -8.66 -16.63 12.18
N VAL A 351 -8.36 -15.51 12.83
CA VAL A 351 -9.18 -14.30 12.82
C VAL A 351 -8.47 -13.21 12.00
N PRO A 352 -9.01 -12.81 10.84
CA PRO A 352 -8.40 -11.79 9.99
C PRO A 352 -8.29 -10.42 10.68
N LYS A 353 -7.38 -9.59 10.19
CA LYS A 353 -7.22 -8.23 10.70
C LYS A 353 -8.48 -7.41 10.46
N GLY A 354 -8.99 -6.79 11.54
CA GLY A 354 -10.16 -5.92 11.45
C GLY A 354 -11.50 -6.68 11.43
N TYR A 355 -11.50 -7.97 11.75
CA TYR A 355 -12.71 -8.77 11.93
C TYR A 355 -13.64 -8.13 12.97
N ARG A 356 -14.93 -8.01 12.61
CA ARG A 356 -15.98 -7.47 13.46
C ARG A 356 -16.85 -8.61 13.95
N VAL A 357 -17.06 -8.69 15.26
CA VAL A 357 -18.05 -9.62 15.83
C VAL A 357 -19.46 -9.01 15.78
N PRO A 358 -20.52 -9.85 15.77
CA PRO A 358 -21.88 -9.39 16.00
C PRO A 358 -21.94 -8.63 17.34
N GLY A 359 -22.15 -7.31 17.28
CA GLY A 359 -21.98 -6.38 18.42
C GLY A 359 -21.18 -5.13 18.08
N GLY A 360 -20.41 -5.15 16.98
CA GLY A 360 -19.77 -3.96 16.39
C GLY A 360 -18.30 -3.74 16.77
N ASP A 361 -17.78 -4.48 17.74
CA ASP A 361 -16.38 -4.43 18.17
C ASP A 361 -15.43 -4.97 17.09
N VAL A 362 -14.30 -4.27 16.90
CA VAL A 362 -13.19 -4.68 16.04
C VAL A 362 -12.06 -5.17 16.93
N PHE A 363 -11.61 -6.41 16.75
CA PHE A 363 -10.45 -6.89 17.51
C PHE A 363 -9.14 -6.33 16.95
N ASP A 364 -8.29 -5.82 17.85
CA ASP A 364 -6.91 -5.43 17.57
C ASP A 364 -5.98 -6.36 18.37
N VAL A 365 -5.07 -7.04 17.67
CA VAL A 365 -4.11 -7.98 18.27
C VAL A 365 -3.26 -7.35 19.38
N LYS A 366 -3.06 -6.03 19.37
CA LYS A 366 -2.33 -5.31 20.43
C LYS A 366 -3.14 -5.20 21.72
N TYR A 367 -4.47 -5.18 21.65
CA TYR A 367 -5.36 -4.85 22.77
C TYR A 367 -6.37 -5.96 23.08
N VAL A 368 -5.92 -7.22 23.01
CA VAL A 368 -6.73 -8.40 23.37
C VAL A 368 -6.90 -8.45 24.90
N LYS A 369 -8.15 -8.60 25.35
CA LYS A 369 -8.53 -8.71 26.77
C LYS A 369 -8.95 -10.15 27.11
N GLU A 370 -8.90 -10.50 28.39
CA GLU A 370 -9.13 -11.87 28.87
C GLU A 370 -10.50 -12.45 28.45
N HIS A 371 -11.56 -11.67 28.58
CA HIS A 371 -12.93 -12.09 28.26
C HIS A 371 -13.21 -12.19 26.76
N TYR A 372 -12.28 -11.79 25.88
CA TYR A 372 -12.51 -11.90 24.44
C TYR A 372 -12.50 -13.37 24.00
N PRO A 373 -13.31 -13.75 22.98
CA PRO A 373 -13.35 -15.10 22.44
C PRO A 373 -12.12 -15.43 21.56
N VAL A 374 -11.18 -14.50 21.45
CA VAL A 374 -9.94 -14.63 20.67
C VAL A 374 -8.73 -14.69 21.59
N ARG A 375 -7.67 -15.35 21.14
CA ARG A 375 -6.34 -15.29 21.75
C ARG A 375 -5.29 -14.87 20.71
N ARG A 376 -4.17 -14.34 21.20
CA ARG A 376 -3.02 -13.98 20.37
C ARG A 376 -2.24 -15.23 20.00
N GLN A 377 -1.67 -15.23 18.81
CA GLN A 377 -0.74 -16.22 18.32
C GLN A 377 0.52 -15.51 17.82
N LEU A 378 1.69 -15.98 18.24
CA LEU A 378 3.01 -15.52 17.83
C LEU A 378 3.55 -16.45 16.75
N VAL A 379 3.50 -16.00 15.50
CA VAL A 379 4.09 -16.72 14.37
C VAL A 379 5.54 -16.31 14.23
N VAL A 380 6.48 -17.22 14.46
CA VAL A 380 7.93 -16.95 14.44
C VAL A 380 8.54 -17.52 13.16
N PHE A 381 9.10 -16.66 12.30
CA PHE A 381 9.57 -17.07 10.97
C PHE A 381 11.06 -16.80 10.72
N ASP A 382 11.76 -16.14 11.64
CA ASP A 382 13.22 -15.96 11.61
C ASP A 382 13.78 -15.70 13.02
N VAL A 383 15.09 -15.93 13.20
CA VAL A 383 15.84 -15.62 14.41
C VAL A 383 17.08 -14.82 14.05
N ILE A 384 17.21 -13.64 14.66
CA ILE A 384 18.20 -12.62 14.27
C ILE A 384 19.38 -12.57 15.25
N HIS A 385 19.16 -13.06 16.46
CA HIS A 385 20.15 -13.13 17.51
C HIS A 385 19.86 -14.33 18.40
N TYR A 386 20.89 -15.05 18.81
CA TYR A 386 20.79 -16.18 19.74
C TYR A 386 22.03 -16.26 20.63
N ASN A 387 21.83 -16.21 21.95
CA ASN A 387 22.85 -16.38 22.97
C ASN A 387 24.12 -15.53 22.71
N HIS A 388 23.96 -14.21 22.69
CA HIS A 388 24.99 -13.20 22.42
C HIS A 388 25.52 -13.14 20.98
N ASN A 389 25.12 -14.07 20.10
CA ASN A 389 25.57 -14.11 18.72
C ASN A 389 24.52 -13.48 17.80
N SER A 390 24.92 -12.46 17.05
CA SER A 390 24.11 -11.94 15.95
C SER A 390 24.13 -12.90 14.77
N LEU A 391 22.96 -13.17 14.21
CA LEU A 391 22.75 -14.07 13.07
C LEU A 391 22.43 -13.31 11.78
N VAL A 392 22.50 -11.97 11.75
CA VAL A 392 22.19 -11.18 10.54
C VAL A 392 23.00 -11.61 9.31
N ASP A 393 24.27 -11.94 9.54
CA ASP A 393 25.23 -12.42 8.55
C ASP A 393 25.29 -13.93 8.45
N VAL A 394 24.26 -14.65 8.92
CA VAL A 394 24.13 -16.11 8.80
C VAL A 394 23.08 -16.40 7.72
N PRO A 395 23.29 -17.35 6.80
CA PRO A 395 22.32 -17.62 5.73
C PRO A 395 21.00 -18.13 6.33
N PHE A 396 19.88 -17.82 5.68
CA PHE A 396 18.54 -18.09 6.22
C PHE A 396 18.33 -19.55 6.64
N LYS A 397 18.82 -20.51 5.85
CA LYS A 397 18.72 -21.95 6.18
C LYS A 397 19.31 -22.31 7.55
N TYR A 398 20.39 -21.66 7.96
CA TYR A 398 21.02 -21.91 9.26
C TYR A 398 20.32 -21.15 10.38
N ARG A 399 19.83 -19.93 10.13
CA ARG A 399 18.97 -19.21 11.09
C ARG A 399 17.71 -20.02 11.38
N ARG A 400 17.09 -20.54 10.33
CA ARG A 400 15.92 -21.40 10.42
C ARG A 400 16.19 -22.65 11.27
N LYS A 401 17.31 -23.33 11.02
CA LYS A 401 17.73 -24.47 11.86
C LYS A 401 17.89 -24.07 13.32
N VAL A 402 18.46 -22.89 13.60
CA VAL A 402 18.55 -22.39 14.98
C VAL A 402 17.18 -22.21 15.62
N LEU A 403 16.24 -21.62 14.88
CA LEU A 403 14.85 -21.43 15.33
C LEU A 403 14.17 -22.76 15.68
N GLU A 404 14.32 -23.77 14.82
CA GLU A 404 13.68 -25.09 14.99
C GLU A 404 14.31 -25.93 16.09
N ASP A 405 15.65 -25.96 16.19
CA ASP A 405 16.36 -26.90 17.05
C ASP A 405 16.65 -26.34 18.47
N PHE A 406 16.79 -25.01 18.61
CA PHE A 406 17.42 -24.42 19.81
C PHE A 406 16.63 -23.31 20.52
N ILE A 407 15.52 -22.81 19.97
CA ILE A 407 14.76 -21.71 20.62
C ILE A 407 13.64 -22.24 21.51
N PHE A 408 12.80 -23.12 20.97
CA PHE A 408 11.62 -23.60 21.67
C PHE A 408 11.77 -25.06 22.08
N LYS A 409 11.08 -25.42 23.18
CA LYS A 409 10.81 -26.82 23.53
C LYS A 409 9.91 -27.42 22.44
N ASP A 410 9.68 -28.73 22.49
CA ASP A 410 8.66 -29.35 21.65
C ASP A 410 7.33 -28.62 21.87
N LEU A 411 6.85 -27.95 20.81
CA LEU A 411 5.64 -27.14 20.83
C LEU A 411 4.39 -28.03 20.94
N GLY A 412 4.48 -29.30 20.54
CA GLY A 412 3.37 -30.24 20.54
C GLY A 412 2.27 -29.93 19.51
N PRO A 413 1.41 -30.90 19.19
CA PRO A 413 0.45 -30.80 18.08
C PRO A 413 -0.77 -29.91 18.36
N LYS A 414 -1.01 -29.50 19.63
CA LYS A 414 -2.18 -28.71 20.04
C LYS A 414 -1.84 -27.27 20.41
N ASN A 415 -0.59 -26.84 20.21
CA ASN A 415 -0.19 -25.48 20.49
C ASN A 415 -0.54 -24.55 19.33
N ASP A 416 -1.25 -23.48 19.65
CA ASP A 416 -1.60 -22.40 18.73
C ASP A 416 -1.18 -21.03 19.26
N ILE A 417 -0.39 -20.97 20.34
CA ILE A 417 0.15 -19.74 20.92
C ILE A 417 1.46 -19.35 20.24
N VAL A 418 2.38 -20.30 20.05
CA VAL A 418 3.64 -20.09 19.33
C VAL A 418 3.66 -20.99 18.11
N VAL A 419 3.76 -20.42 16.91
CA VAL A 419 3.73 -21.17 15.65
C VAL A 419 4.98 -20.88 14.85
N ILE A 420 5.64 -21.92 14.37
CA ILE A 420 6.70 -21.80 13.38
C ILE A 420 6.10 -22.21 12.02
N PRO A 421 6.06 -21.33 10.99
CA PRO A 421 5.51 -21.68 9.69
C PRO A 421 6.18 -22.90 9.09
N LYS A 422 5.40 -23.81 8.49
CA LYS A 422 5.93 -24.94 7.73
C LYS A 422 6.64 -24.43 6.48
N GLN A 423 7.83 -24.96 6.21
CA GLN A 423 8.58 -24.70 4.97
C GLN A 423 8.34 -25.81 3.95
N VAL A 424 8.12 -25.41 2.70
CA VAL A 424 8.12 -26.31 1.55
C VAL A 424 9.34 -25.98 0.69
N PRO A 425 10.29 -26.92 0.52
CA PRO A 425 11.40 -26.74 -0.42
C PRO A 425 10.88 -26.51 -1.83
N CYS A 426 11.44 -25.54 -2.54
CA CYS A 426 11.01 -25.16 -3.88
C CYS A 426 12.24 -24.88 -4.75
N ASN A 427 12.41 -25.68 -5.78
CA ASN A 427 13.52 -25.56 -6.72
C ASN A 427 13.11 -25.43 -8.19
N ASN A 428 11.81 -25.34 -8.46
CA ASN A 428 11.24 -25.24 -9.79
C ASN A 428 9.89 -24.51 -9.77
N TYR A 429 9.46 -24.09 -10.96
CA TYR A 429 8.21 -23.36 -11.13
C TYR A 429 6.98 -24.20 -10.75
N ASP A 430 6.94 -25.49 -11.08
CA ASP A 430 5.77 -26.33 -10.83
C ASP A 430 5.46 -26.44 -9.33
N THR A 431 6.49 -26.56 -8.49
CA THR A 431 6.35 -26.55 -7.04
C THR A 431 5.92 -25.18 -6.53
N PHE A 432 6.50 -24.11 -7.08
CA PHE A 432 6.11 -22.75 -6.74
C PHE A 432 4.63 -22.47 -7.05
N GLU A 433 4.18 -22.84 -8.25
CA GLU A 433 2.80 -22.65 -8.69
C GLU A 433 1.84 -23.52 -7.87
N ARG A 434 2.18 -24.79 -7.63
CA ARG A 434 1.36 -25.71 -6.83
C ARG A 434 1.13 -25.20 -5.41
N GLU A 435 2.19 -24.80 -4.71
CA GLU A 435 2.05 -24.29 -3.34
C GLU A 435 1.32 -22.94 -3.31
N TYR A 436 1.55 -22.07 -4.30
CA TYR A 436 0.79 -20.84 -4.44
C TYR A 436 -0.72 -21.12 -4.58
N LYS A 437 -1.11 -21.94 -5.56
CA LYS A 437 -2.52 -22.32 -5.81
C LYS A 437 -3.16 -22.97 -4.59
N LYS A 438 -2.42 -23.86 -3.91
CA LYS A 438 -2.88 -24.48 -2.66
C LYS A 438 -3.23 -23.45 -1.58
N GLU A 439 -2.36 -22.48 -1.31
CA GLU A 439 -2.63 -21.47 -0.28
C GLU A 439 -3.73 -20.48 -0.71
N MET A 440 -3.90 -20.22 -2.02
CA MET A 440 -5.04 -19.45 -2.55
C MET A 440 -6.36 -20.20 -2.32
N GLY A 441 -6.41 -21.49 -2.65
CA GLY A 441 -7.57 -22.35 -2.38
C GLY A 441 -7.94 -22.42 -0.88
N ASN A 442 -6.94 -22.33 0.00
CA ASN A 442 -7.13 -22.25 1.46
C ASN A 442 -7.53 -20.85 1.97
N LYS A 443 -7.84 -19.91 1.07
CA LYS A 443 -8.22 -18.51 1.37
C LYS A 443 -7.19 -17.75 2.22
N LYS A 444 -5.89 -18.08 2.10
CA LYS A 444 -4.80 -17.39 2.79
C LYS A 444 -4.46 -16.05 2.11
N GLU A 445 -3.64 -15.23 2.77
CA GLU A 445 -3.23 -13.91 2.24
C GLU A 445 -2.28 -14.01 1.03
N GLY A 446 -1.50 -15.09 0.97
CA GLY A 446 -0.41 -15.27 0.02
C GLY A 446 0.61 -16.28 0.51
N ILE A 447 1.73 -16.33 -0.21
CA ILE A 447 2.93 -17.07 0.20
C ILE A 447 4.14 -16.13 0.32
N VAL A 448 5.14 -16.56 1.07
CA VAL A 448 6.46 -15.94 1.12
C VAL A 448 7.46 -16.92 0.54
N VAL A 449 8.20 -16.49 -0.47
CA VAL A 449 9.31 -17.26 -1.08
C VAL A 449 10.62 -16.70 -0.56
N LYS A 450 11.43 -17.55 0.05
CA LYS A 450 12.69 -17.17 0.70
C LYS A 450 13.85 -17.93 0.09
N TRP A 451 14.85 -17.21 -0.40
CA TRP A 451 16.12 -17.79 -0.83
C TRP A 451 16.86 -18.35 0.40
N THR A 452 17.27 -19.61 0.33
CA THR A 452 17.87 -20.35 1.46
C THR A 452 19.17 -19.73 1.96
N ASP A 453 19.96 -19.12 1.07
CA ASP A 453 21.23 -18.49 1.41
C ASP A 453 21.15 -16.97 1.69
N ALA A 454 19.93 -16.41 1.75
CA ALA A 454 19.74 -15.00 2.03
C ALA A 454 20.24 -14.58 3.43
N ARG A 455 20.98 -13.48 3.49
CA ARG A 455 21.31 -12.75 4.74
C ARG A 455 20.11 -11.92 5.20
N TYR A 456 20.07 -11.56 6.48
CA TYR A 456 19.03 -10.67 6.98
C TYR A 456 19.42 -9.21 6.71
N VAL A 457 18.71 -8.54 5.79
CA VAL A 457 19.02 -7.16 5.39
C VAL A 457 17.97 -6.19 5.95
N SER A 458 18.39 -5.42 6.96
CA SER A 458 17.55 -4.43 7.65
C SER A 458 16.94 -3.40 6.69
N GLY A 459 15.63 -3.15 6.83
CA GLY A 459 14.90 -2.04 6.19
C GLY A 459 14.70 -2.06 4.66
N SER A 460 15.40 -2.95 3.96
CA SER A 460 15.48 -3.02 2.49
C SER A 460 14.38 -3.89 1.86
N ARG A 461 13.93 -3.50 0.66
CA ARG A 461 12.98 -4.23 -0.22
C ARG A 461 13.64 -4.67 -1.54
N ALA A 462 14.96 -4.70 -1.61
CA ALA A 462 15.65 -5.03 -2.85
C ALA A 462 15.44 -6.51 -3.20
N LYS A 463 15.13 -6.80 -4.47
CA LYS A 463 14.91 -8.19 -4.94
C LYS A 463 16.11 -9.11 -4.67
N ARG A 464 17.33 -8.56 -4.77
CA ARG A 464 18.60 -9.25 -4.43
C ARG A 464 18.68 -9.77 -2.99
N ASN A 465 17.85 -9.27 -2.08
CA ASN A 465 17.83 -9.79 -0.71
C ASN A 465 17.16 -11.17 -0.63
N GLY A 466 16.48 -11.62 -1.70
CA GLY A 466 16.00 -12.99 -1.85
C GLY A 466 14.70 -13.34 -1.14
N PHE A 467 13.99 -12.38 -0.54
CA PHE A 467 12.68 -12.60 0.09
C PHE A 467 11.56 -11.92 -0.71
N PHE A 468 10.59 -12.70 -1.13
CA PHE A 468 9.48 -12.29 -2.00
C PHE A 468 8.15 -12.62 -1.34
N LYS A 469 7.15 -11.76 -1.54
CA LYS A 469 5.76 -12.04 -1.17
C LYS A 469 4.90 -12.11 -2.42
N CYS A 470 4.20 -13.23 -2.56
CA CYS A 470 3.34 -13.54 -3.69
C CYS A 470 1.89 -13.53 -3.23
N LYS A 471 1.10 -12.63 -3.81
CA LYS A 471 -0.28 -12.38 -3.41
C LYS A 471 -1.20 -12.35 -4.63
N PRO A 472 -2.47 -12.71 -4.48
CA PRO A 472 -3.39 -12.70 -5.60
C PRO A 472 -3.68 -11.29 -6.10
N ASP A 473 -3.66 -10.26 -5.25
CA ASP A 473 -3.85 -8.85 -5.67
C ASP A 473 -2.68 -8.28 -6.50
N TYR A 474 -1.62 -9.06 -6.68
CA TYR A 474 -0.52 -8.75 -7.58
C TYR A 474 -0.68 -9.40 -8.95
N ALA A 475 -1.55 -10.40 -9.10
CA ALA A 475 -1.98 -10.90 -10.40
C ALA A 475 -2.80 -9.81 -11.12
N LYS A 476 -2.55 -9.62 -12.41
CA LYS A 476 -3.09 -8.49 -13.18
C LYS A 476 -4.54 -8.69 -13.64
N SER A 477 -5.17 -9.83 -13.35
CA SER A 477 -6.39 -10.28 -14.03
C SER A 477 -7.70 -10.11 -13.23
N CYS A 478 -7.66 -9.81 -11.93
CA CYS A 478 -8.88 -9.68 -11.12
C CYS A 478 -9.10 -8.24 -10.67
N THR A 479 -10.06 -7.56 -11.31
CA THR A 479 -10.45 -6.17 -11.02
C THR A 479 -11.96 -6.02 -11.08
N LEU A 480 -12.47 -4.99 -10.39
CA LEU A 480 -13.86 -4.57 -10.43
C LEU A 480 -13.97 -3.22 -11.13
N ASP A 481 -14.92 -3.08 -12.04
CA ASP A 481 -15.37 -1.81 -12.59
C ASP A 481 -16.44 -1.21 -11.69
N LEU A 482 -16.13 -0.11 -11.02
CA LEU A 482 -16.97 0.50 -9.99
C LEU A 482 -17.23 1.98 -10.28
N ALA A 483 -18.32 2.50 -9.74
CA ALA A 483 -18.70 3.91 -9.84
C ALA A 483 -18.08 4.76 -8.73
N VAL A 484 -17.50 5.91 -9.08
CA VAL A 484 -17.09 6.92 -8.09
C VAL A 484 -18.29 7.77 -7.68
N VAL A 485 -18.85 7.48 -6.50
CA VAL A 485 -20.09 8.12 -6.02
C VAL A 485 -19.87 9.18 -4.96
N GLY A 486 -18.64 9.31 -4.47
CA GLY A 486 -18.30 10.29 -3.45
C GLY A 486 -16.81 10.51 -3.30
N VAL A 487 -16.46 11.60 -2.63
CA VAL A 487 -15.09 11.96 -2.31
C VAL A 487 -14.96 12.23 -0.82
N LYS A 488 -13.81 11.88 -0.26
CA LYS A 488 -13.44 12.22 1.10
C LYS A 488 -12.34 13.26 1.07
N TYR A 489 -12.59 14.40 1.68
CA TYR A 489 -11.55 15.38 1.90
C TYR A 489 -10.73 15.05 3.14
N ARG A 490 -9.50 15.53 3.19
CA ARG A 490 -8.64 15.41 4.38
C ARG A 490 -9.33 15.96 5.63
N ASN A 491 -10.09 17.04 5.46
CA ASN A 491 -10.98 17.64 6.44
C ASN A 491 -12.06 18.47 5.69
N ALA A 492 -13.08 18.94 6.40
CA ALA A 492 -14.26 19.61 5.81
C ALA A 492 -13.95 20.84 4.93
N ASN A 493 -12.79 21.48 5.12
CA ASN A 493 -12.41 22.72 4.41
C ASN A 493 -11.21 22.53 3.46
N SER A 494 -10.75 21.30 3.26
CA SER A 494 -9.60 20.98 2.40
C SER A 494 -10.07 20.69 0.97
N PRO A 495 -9.37 21.16 -0.08
CA PRO A 495 -9.64 20.72 -1.45
C PRO A 495 -8.93 19.41 -1.79
N ASP A 496 -8.15 18.85 -0.86
CA ASP A 496 -7.37 17.63 -1.07
C ASP A 496 -8.23 16.42 -0.79
N ILE A 497 -8.56 15.71 -1.86
CA ILE A 497 -9.25 14.42 -1.79
C ILE A 497 -8.24 13.38 -1.31
N VAL A 498 -8.55 12.69 -0.22
CA VAL A 498 -7.71 11.63 0.36
C VAL A 498 -8.21 10.24 0.01
N SER A 499 -9.50 10.09 -0.31
CA SER A 499 -10.06 8.84 -0.82
C SER A 499 -11.34 9.10 -1.63
N PHE A 500 -11.71 8.13 -2.44
CA PHE A 500 -12.92 8.11 -3.26
C PHE A 500 -13.84 6.99 -2.77
N LYS A 501 -15.15 7.22 -2.79
CA LYS A 501 -16.19 6.23 -2.44
C LYS A 501 -16.58 5.47 -3.69
N MET A 502 -16.47 4.15 -3.62
CA MET A 502 -16.80 3.25 -4.72
C MET A 502 -18.18 2.64 -4.50
N ALA A 503 -18.96 2.50 -5.57
CA ALA A 503 -20.22 1.78 -5.58
C ALA A 503 -20.29 0.76 -6.71
N ALA A 504 -20.97 -0.35 -6.42
CA ALA A 504 -21.36 -1.38 -7.36
C ALA A 504 -22.85 -1.22 -7.74
N MET A 505 -23.29 -1.88 -8.81
CA MET A 505 -24.70 -1.91 -9.18
C MET A 505 -25.47 -2.79 -8.20
N GLY A 506 -26.50 -2.25 -7.56
CA GLY A 506 -27.42 -2.98 -6.69
C GLY A 506 -28.80 -3.17 -7.31
N GLU A 507 -29.76 -3.57 -6.48
CA GLU A 507 -31.14 -3.79 -6.91
C GLU A 507 -31.82 -2.50 -7.43
N ASN A 508 -32.79 -2.67 -8.33
CA ASN A 508 -33.61 -1.59 -8.88
C ASN A 508 -32.80 -0.44 -9.52
N ASN A 509 -31.66 -0.74 -10.15
CA ASN A 509 -30.74 0.21 -10.77
C ASN A 509 -30.22 1.29 -9.79
N LYS A 510 -30.13 0.94 -8.50
CA LYS A 510 -29.53 1.81 -7.48
C LYS A 510 -28.11 1.35 -7.17
N LEU A 511 -27.22 2.31 -7.04
CA LEU A 511 -25.82 2.05 -6.71
C LEU A 511 -25.69 1.79 -5.21
N LYS A 512 -24.90 0.77 -4.83
CA LYS A 512 -24.60 0.45 -3.43
C LYS A 512 -23.14 0.70 -3.14
N ILE A 513 -22.82 1.44 -2.08
CA ILE A 513 -21.44 1.71 -1.69
C ILE A 513 -20.78 0.41 -1.23
N VAL A 514 -19.60 0.13 -1.78
CA VAL A 514 -18.83 -1.10 -1.49
C VAL A 514 -17.45 -0.80 -0.91
N GLY A 515 -17.13 0.45 -0.63
CA GLY A 515 -15.92 0.82 0.12
C GLY A 515 -15.25 2.08 -0.38
N ASN A 516 -13.98 2.23 0.00
CA ASN A 516 -13.18 3.39 -0.35
C ASN A 516 -11.90 2.97 -1.07
N VAL A 517 -11.46 3.81 -2.00
CA VAL A 517 -10.15 3.71 -2.63
C VAL A 517 -9.36 4.96 -2.25
N ASP A 518 -8.22 4.78 -1.60
CA ASP A 518 -7.36 5.91 -1.27
C ASP A 518 -6.86 6.61 -2.54
N ALA A 519 -6.69 7.93 -2.48
CA ALA A 519 -6.19 8.74 -3.58
C ALA A 519 -4.67 8.60 -3.78
N HIS A 520 -4.12 7.38 -3.70
CA HIS A 520 -2.71 7.06 -3.91
C HIS A 520 -2.39 6.84 -5.40
N MET A 521 -2.66 7.85 -6.24
CA MET A 521 -2.29 7.90 -7.67
C MET A 521 -1.47 9.17 -7.97
N LYS A 522 -0.95 9.34 -9.19
CA LYS A 522 -0.17 10.55 -9.52
C LYS A 522 -1.05 11.79 -9.37
N ALA A 523 -0.48 12.91 -8.94
CA ALA A 523 -1.24 14.14 -8.71
C ALA A 523 -2.03 14.62 -9.95
N LEU A 524 -1.49 14.38 -11.15
CA LEU A 524 -2.17 14.65 -12.42
C LEU A 524 -3.41 13.77 -12.63
N ASP A 525 -3.36 12.49 -12.25
CA ASP A 525 -4.49 11.56 -12.38
C ASP A 525 -5.60 11.93 -11.39
N ILE A 526 -5.25 12.31 -10.15
CA ILE A 526 -6.21 12.84 -9.16
C ILE A 526 -6.87 14.11 -9.70
N LYS A 527 -6.08 15.03 -10.26
CA LYS A 527 -6.58 16.28 -10.82
C LYS A 527 -7.55 16.01 -11.97
N ARG A 528 -7.18 15.14 -12.92
CA ARG A 528 -8.04 14.74 -14.04
C ARG A 528 -9.34 14.11 -13.54
N LEU A 529 -9.26 13.13 -12.63
CA LEU A 529 -10.44 12.49 -12.07
C LEU A 529 -11.35 13.51 -11.36
N LYS A 530 -10.77 14.42 -10.56
CA LYS A 530 -11.52 15.50 -9.91
C LYS A 530 -12.24 16.39 -10.92
N GLU A 531 -11.57 16.78 -12.00
CA GLU A 531 -12.16 17.57 -13.09
C GLU A 531 -13.34 16.83 -13.75
N LEU A 532 -13.22 15.51 -13.97
CA LEU A 532 -14.31 14.68 -14.50
C LEU A 532 -15.53 14.66 -13.56
N LEU A 533 -15.27 14.46 -12.26
CA LEU A 533 -16.33 14.35 -11.24
C LEU A 533 -17.02 15.70 -10.96
N SER A 534 -16.36 16.83 -11.25
CA SER A 534 -16.89 18.18 -11.06
C SER A 534 -17.18 18.93 -12.38
N ARG A 535 -17.45 18.20 -13.47
CA ARG A 535 -17.81 18.79 -14.78
C ARG A 535 -19.06 19.66 -14.70
N ASN A 536 -19.17 20.60 -15.63
CA ASN A 536 -20.33 21.50 -15.77
C ASN A 536 -20.63 22.28 -14.49
N ASP A 537 -19.59 22.68 -13.76
CA ASP A 537 -19.65 23.39 -12.48
C ASP A 537 -20.47 22.70 -11.37
N ARG A 538 -20.77 21.41 -11.53
CA ARG A 538 -21.47 20.63 -10.51
C ARG A 538 -20.50 20.31 -9.38
N LYS A 539 -20.70 20.99 -8.25
CA LYS A 539 -19.91 20.75 -7.04
C LYS A 539 -20.34 19.45 -6.39
N PHE A 540 -19.39 18.80 -5.72
CA PHE A 540 -19.75 17.77 -4.75
C PHE A 540 -20.68 18.38 -3.71
N PHE A 541 -21.58 17.56 -3.16
CA PHE A 541 -22.59 18.04 -2.21
C PHE A 541 -22.69 17.12 -0.99
N GLN A 542 -23.22 17.64 0.10
CA GLN A 542 -23.57 16.87 1.29
C GLN A 542 -25.08 16.92 1.45
N ASP A 543 -25.66 15.81 1.88
CA ASP A 543 -27.09 15.69 2.13
C ASP A 543 -27.29 14.83 3.37
N THR A 544 -28.36 15.10 4.13
CA THR A 544 -28.77 14.31 5.29
C THR A 544 -29.42 12.98 4.89
N THR A 545 -29.86 12.87 3.65
CA THR A 545 -30.43 11.65 3.07
C THR A 545 -29.59 11.16 1.89
N ALA A 546 -29.51 9.86 1.68
CA ALA A 546 -28.83 9.33 0.50
C ALA A 546 -29.54 9.80 -0.78
N PRO A 547 -28.80 10.25 -1.80
CA PRO A 547 -29.37 10.56 -3.10
C PRO A 547 -30.20 9.41 -3.66
N ILE A 548 -31.25 9.72 -4.42
CA ILE A 548 -32.22 8.73 -4.92
C ILE A 548 -31.62 7.58 -5.75
N TRP A 549 -30.47 7.83 -6.37
CA TRP A 549 -29.71 6.87 -7.18
C TRP A 549 -28.77 5.97 -6.38
N LEU A 550 -28.63 6.21 -5.07
CA LEU A 550 -28.00 5.29 -4.12
C LEU A 550 -29.05 4.41 -3.43
N ALA A 551 -28.62 3.23 -2.98
CA ALA A 551 -29.43 2.35 -2.15
C ALA A 551 -29.78 3.03 -0.79
N PRO A 552 -31.00 2.82 -0.26
CA PRO A 552 -31.38 3.35 1.06
C PRO A 552 -30.39 2.92 2.16
N GLY A 553 -30.08 3.82 3.10
CA GLY A 553 -29.12 3.56 4.19
C GLY A 553 -27.68 3.94 3.87
N SER A 554 -27.37 4.29 2.60
CA SER A 554 -26.02 4.72 2.17
C SER A 554 -25.54 6.00 2.88
N GLU A 555 -26.45 6.81 3.43
CA GLU A 555 -26.11 7.99 4.21
C GLU A 555 -25.33 7.66 5.49
N SER A 556 -25.58 6.50 6.09
CA SER A 556 -24.85 6.03 7.27
C SER A 556 -23.39 5.68 6.96
N GLU A 557 -23.09 5.45 5.68
CA GLU A 557 -21.73 5.19 5.20
C GLU A 557 -20.95 6.47 4.89
N MET A 558 -21.61 7.64 4.88
CA MET A 558 -20.98 8.94 4.65
C MET A 558 -20.67 9.65 5.97
N LYS A 559 -19.41 10.05 6.13
CA LYS A 559 -18.94 10.88 7.26
C LYS A 559 -19.08 12.37 6.94
N SER A 560 -19.00 13.22 7.96
CA SER A 560 -19.10 14.69 7.81
C SER A 560 -18.05 15.34 6.89
N ILE A 561 -16.97 14.62 6.54
CA ILE A 561 -15.91 15.06 5.62
C ILE A 561 -16.02 14.43 4.22
N GLU A 562 -17.09 13.67 3.98
CA GLU A 562 -17.38 12.96 2.74
C GLU A 562 -18.53 13.67 2.01
N TRP A 563 -18.42 13.71 0.69
CA TRP A 563 -19.30 14.47 -0.19
C TRP A 563 -19.70 13.58 -1.38
N TYR A 564 -20.95 13.64 -1.77
CA TYR A 564 -21.47 12.93 -2.94
C TYR A 564 -21.00 13.57 -4.23
N VAL A 565 -20.78 12.73 -5.24
CA VAL A 565 -20.62 13.14 -6.63
C VAL A 565 -21.99 13.26 -7.27
N ASP A 566 -22.19 14.27 -8.12
CA ASP A 566 -23.43 14.40 -8.89
C ASP A 566 -23.61 13.21 -9.84
N ARG A 567 -24.83 12.66 -9.92
CA ARG A 567 -25.14 11.47 -10.73
C ARG A 567 -24.63 11.57 -12.16
N ASN A 568 -24.74 12.73 -12.79
CA ASN A 568 -24.36 12.91 -14.19
C ASN A 568 -22.85 13.03 -14.40
N ASN A 569 -22.08 13.15 -13.32
CA ASN A 569 -20.63 13.23 -13.34
C ASN A 569 -19.97 11.99 -12.73
N ILE A 570 -20.74 10.94 -12.41
CA ILE A 570 -20.17 9.68 -11.94
C ILE A 570 -19.23 9.13 -13.03
N VAL A 571 -18.05 8.72 -12.60
CA VAL A 571 -17.02 8.14 -13.45
C VAL A 571 -16.86 6.67 -13.08
N VAL A 572 -16.78 5.81 -14.08
CA VAL A 572 -16.47 4.39 -13.92
C VAL A 572 -14.96 4.19 -13.87
N VAL A 573 -14.51 3.38 -12.93
CA VAL A 573 -13.10 3.17 -12.64
C VAL A 573 -12.82 1.70 -12.39
N GLU A 574 -11.69 1.23 -12.88
CA GLU A 574 -11.20 -0.12 -12.63
C GLU A 574 -10.42 -0.14 -11.31
N VAL A 575 -10.79 -1.07 -10.43
CA VAL A 575 -10.29 -1.17 -9.05
C VAL A 575 -9.80 -2.58 -8.79
N ALA A 576 -8.59 -2.72 -8.26
CA ALA A 576 -8.13 -3.99 -7.70
C ALA A 576 -8.22 -3.94 -6.18
N SER A 577 -8.71 -5.01 -5.56
CA SER A 577 -8.80 -5.18 -4.11
C SER A 577 -7.95 -6.35 -3.63
N ALA A 578 -7.43 -6.27 -2.40
CA ALA A 578 -6.76 -7.40 -1.74
C ALA A 578 -7.74 -8.46 -1.22
N GLY A 579 -9.02 -8.12 -1.21
CA GLY A 579 -10.13 -9.01 -0.93
C GLY A 579 -11.37 -8.23 -0.48
N ILE A 580 -12.35 -8.93 0.07
CA ILE A 580 -13.59 -8.35 0.58
C ILE A 580 -13.73 -8.67 2.07
N ILE A 581 -13.94 -7.65 2.90
CA ILE A 581 -14.18 -7.82 4.33
C ILE A 581 -15.53 -7.20 4.66
N ASN A 582 -16.46 -8.02 5.16
CA ASN A 582 -17.82 -7.61 5.50
C ASN A 582 -18.55 -6.89 4.35
N GLY A 583 -18.41 -7.39 3.11
CA GLY A 583 -19.02 -6.79 1.92
C GLY A 583 -18.34 -5.51 1.42
N HIS A 584 -17.19 -5.13 1.98
CA HIS A 584 -16.44 -3.95 1.55
C HIS A 584 -15.05 -4.30 1.02
N LEU A 585 -14.59 -3.49 0.07
CA LEU A 585 -13.25 -3.56 -0.52
C LEU A 585 -12.14 -3.41 0.55
N HIS A 586 -11.21 -4.36 0.58
CA HIS A 586 -10.05 -4.35 1.46
C HIS A 586 -8.76 -3.97 0.71
N PHE A 587 -8.09 -2.91 1.15
CA PHE A 587 -6.88 -2.37 0.50
C PHE A 587 -7.00 -2.13 -1.01
N ALA A 588 -8.17 -1.63 -1.43
CA ALA A 588 -8.42 -1.37 -2.83
C ALA A 588 -7.56 -0.24 -3.40
N LYS A 589 -7.22 -0.42 -4.68
CA LYS A 589 -6.32 0.43 -5.44
C LYS A 589 -6.94 0.74 -6.78
N PHE A 590 -6.82 2.00 -7.15
CA PHE A 590 -7.16 2.47 -8.48
C PHE A 590 -6.23 1.85 -9.54
N LYS A 591 -6.79 1.41 -10.66
CA LYS A 591 -6.05 0.96 -11.84
C LYS A 591 -6.20 1.97 -12.98
N PHE A 592 -7.42 2.12 -13.50
CA PHE A 592 -7.69 2.94 -14.68
C PHE A 592 -9.04 3.67 -14.59
N ILE A 593 -9.16 4.78 -15.31
CA ILE A 593 -10.46 5.40 -15.59
C ILE A 593 -11.05 4.67 -16.81
N ARG A 594 -12.24 4.11 -16.69
CA ARG A 594 -12.94 3.40 -17.78
C ARG A 594 -13.80 4.37 -18.57
N HIS A 595 -13.20 4.99 -19.59
CA HIS A 595 -13.90 5.92 -20.48
C HIS A 595 -14.85 5.20 -21.45
N ASP A 596 -14.66 3.90 -21.60
CA ASP A 596 -15.37 2.97 -22.47
C ASP A 596 -16.63 2.38 -21.83
N LYS A 597 -16.80 2.48 -20.50
CA LYS A 597 -17.95 1.93 -19.76
C LYS A 597 -18.87 2.99 -19.18
N ASN A 598 -20.18 2.72 -19.23
CA ASN A 598 -21.19 3.54 -18.57
C ASN A 598 -21.52 3.01 -17.16
N ILE A 599 -22.26 3.79 -16.39
CA ILE A 599 -22.65 3.45 -15.01
C ILE A 599 -23.49 2.16 -14.98
N GLU A 600 -24.26 1.91 -16.04
CA GLU A 600 -25.10 0.72 -16.19
C GLU A 600 -24.29 -0.56 -16.45
N ASP A 601 -22.99 -0.44 -16.76
CA ASP A 601 -22.11 -1.56 -17.15
C ASP A 601 -21.11 -1.97 -16.06
N ILE A 602 -21.21 -1.32 -14.90
CA ILE A 602 -20.34 -1.59 -13.74
C ILE A 602 -20.65 -2.96 -13.13
N ASP A 603 -19.76 -3.44 -12.28
CA ASP A 603 -19.97 -4.71 -11.58
C ASP A 603 -21.05 -4.60 -10.50
N THR A 604 -21.76 -5.71 -10.30
CA THR A 604 -22.89 -5.84 -9.39
C THR A 604 -22.45 -6.14 -7.95
N ILE A 605 -23.35 -6.03 -6.98
CA ILE A 605 -23.08 -6.42 -5.59
C ILE A 605 -22.77 -7.92 -5.47
N GLU A 606 -23.35 -8.75 -6.33
CA GLU A 606 -23.05 -10.17 -6.45
C GLU A 606 -21.63 -10.39 -6.99
N ASP A 607 -21.21 -9.63 -8.01
CA ASP A 607 -19.84 -9.68 -8.53
C ASP A 607 -18.83 -9.30 -7.43
N VAL A 608 -19.15 -8.28 -6.62
CA VAL A 608 -18.32 -7.90 -5.45
C VAL A 608 -18.30 -9.02 -4.41
N ALA A 609 -19.42 -9.68 -4.13
CA ALA A 609 -19.47 -10.79 -3.17
C ALA A 609 -18.65 -11.99 -3.65
N MET A 610 -18.61 -12.24 -4.97
CA MET A 610 -17.84 -13.32 -5.59
C MET A 610 -16.37 -12.97 -5.84
N TYR A 611 -15.99 -11.69 -5.71
CA TYR A 611 -14.64 -11.23 -6.01
C TYR A 611 -13.56 -11.99 -5.23
N ASP A 612 -13.80 -12.33 -3.97
CA ASP A 612 -12.81 -13.04 -3.15
C ASP A 612 -12.53 -14.47 -3.62
N ASP A 613 -13.56 -15.14 -4.13
CA ASP A 613 -13.43 -16.47 -4.71
C ASP A 613 -12.69 -16.38 -6.04
N GLN A 614 -12.99 -15.38 -6.88
CA GLN A 614 -12.32 -15.14 -8.16
C GLN A 614 -10.86 -14.76 -8.00
N LEU A 615 -10.57 -13.88 -7.04
CA LEU A 615 -9.21 -13.45 -6.71
C LEU A 615 -8.33 -14.65 -6.34
N ARG A 616 -8.93 -15.72 -5.82
CA ARG A 616 -8.25 -16.92 -5.33
C ARG A 616 -8.55 -18.17 -6.16
N ASP A 617 -9.24 -18.02 -7.29
CA ASP A 617 -9.60 -19.14 -8.16
C ASP A 617 -8.35 -19.62 -8.92
N ASN A 618 -8.21 -20.94 -9.00
CA ASN A 618 -7.00 -21.64 -9.44
C ASN A 618 -6.88 -21.77 -10.97
N GLU A 619 -7.94 -21.46 -11.72
CA GLU A 619 -8.04 -21.65 -13.18
C GLU A 619 -8.10 -20.36 -14.01
N ALA A 620 -8.11 -19.18 -13.39
CA ALA A 620 -8.08 -17.92 -14.13
C ALA A 620 -6.69 -17.75 -14.77
N GLU A 621 -6.56 -18.14 -16.05
CA GLU A 621 -5.35 -17.90 -16.83
C GLU A 621 -4.92 -16.44 -16.69
N PHE A 622 -3.62 -16.25 -16.49
CA PHE A 622 -2.97 -14.95 -16.36
C PHE A 622 -2.97 -14.18 -17.69
N GLU A 623 -4.13 -13.95 -18.30
CA GLU A 623 -4.21 -13.11 -19.48
C GLU A 623 -3.91 -11.67 -19.10
N LYS A 624 -2.74 -11.21 -19.55
CA LYS A 624 -2.37 -9.79 -19.55
C LYS A 624 -3.38 -9.07 -20.45
N ILE A 625 -4.40 -8.42 -19.88
CA ILE A 625 -5.12 -7.40 -20.64
C ILE A 625 -4.15 -6.25 -20.87
N LYS A 626 -3.57 -6.20 -22.07
CA LYS A 626 -2.68 -5.12 -22.50
C LYS A 626 -3.52 -3.86 -22.72
N HIS A 627 -3.80 -3.10 -21.67
CA HIS A 627 -4.25 -1.70 -21.82
C HIS A 627 -3.10 -0.75 -22.23
N GLY A 628 -2.08 -1.27 -22.92
CA GLY A 628 -0.91 -0.52 -23.34
C GLY A 628 -1.11 0.06 -24.73
N LYS A 629 -1.26 1.39 -24.81
CA LYS A 629 -1.14 2.28 -25.99
C LYS A 629 -2.42 2.88 -26.60
N ILE A 630 -3.47 3.19 -25.82
CA ILE A 630 -4.50 4.17 -26.25
C ILE A 630 -4.41 5.43 -25.38
N LEU A 631 -3.26 6.11 -25.40
CA LEU A 631 -3.09 7.37 -24.68
C LEU A 631 -2.21 8.39 -25.40
N LYS A 632 -2.09 8.25 -26.72
CA LYS A 632 -1.68 9.35 -27.61
C LYS A 632 -2.66 9.39 -28.78
N GLN A 633 -3.27 10.55 -28.97
CA GLN A 633 -4.23 10.91 -30.02
C GLN A 633 -5.64 10.34 -29.92
N LEU A 634 -6.46 10.86 -28.99
CA LEU A 634 -7.85 11.17 -29.30
C LEU A 634 -8.21 12.44 -28.54
N THR A 635 -8.15 13.57 -29.24
CA THR A 635 -8.66 14.86 -28.77
C THR A 635 -10.17 14.77 -28.61
N HIS A 636 -10.66 15.35 -27.51
CA HIS A 636 -12.00 15.24 -26.92
C HIS A 636 -13.17 15.79 -27.79
N ASN A 637 -12.97 16.04 -29.09
CA ASN A 637 -13.98 16.68 -29.95
C ASN A 637 -14.67 15.73 -30.96
N GLU A 638 -14.26 14.47 -31.09
CA GLU A 638 -14.79 13.58 -32.16
C GLU A 638 -15.74 12.47 -31.66
N LEU A 639 -15.82 12.23 -30.35
CA LEU A 639 -16.70 11.18 -29.79
C LEU A 639 -18.15 11.64 -29.56
N SER A 640 -18.44 12.95 -29.62
CA SER A 640 -19.78 13.50 -29.35
C SER A 640 -20.70 13.62 -30.57
N THR A 641 -20.25 13.27 -31.78
CA THR A 641 -21.00 13.49 -33.02
C THR A 641 -21.43 12.25 -33.79
N LYS A 642 -21.02 11.02 -33.42
CA LYS A 642 -21.42 9.79 -34.14
C LYS A 642 -22.65 9.03 -33.57
N ARG A 643 -23.13 9.35 -32.36
CA ARG A 643 -24.31 8.68 -31.77
C ARG A 643 -25.67 9.12 -32.33
N ALA A 644 -25.69 10.00 -33.33
CA ALA A 644 -26.92 10.48 -33.95
C ALA A 644 -27.20 9.75 -35.28
N LYS A 645 -28.24 8.90 -35.26
CA LYS A 645 -28.88 8.14 -36.35
C LYS A 645 -28.31 6.74 -36.64
N MET A 646 -28.72 5.75 -35.85
CA MET A 646 -28.82 4.36 -36.30
C MET A 646 -30.29 3.95 -36.33
N THR A 647 -30.76 3.50 -37.48
CA THR A 647 -32.14 3.07 -37.76
C THR A 647 -32.19 1.55 -37.61
N LYS A 648 -33.21 1.00 -36.91
CA LYS A 648 -33.44 -0.46 -36.85
C LYS A 648 -33.47 -1.02 -38.28
N THR A 649 -32.57 -1.96 -38.58
CA THR A 649 -32.44 -2.56 -39.92
C THR A 649 -33.37 -3.75 -40.10
N SER A 650 -33.77 -4.39 -39.00
CA SER A 650 -34.71 -5.51 -39.01
C SER A 650 -35.55 -5.59 -37.72
N SER A 651 -36.59 -6.42 -37.74
CA SER A 651 -37.47 -6.70 -36.61
C SER A 651 -37.46 -8.18 -36.20
N VAL A 652 -36.44 -8.95 -36.61
CA VAL A 652 -36.31 -10.39 -36.28
C VAL A 652 -36.43 -10.65 -34.77
N PHE A 653 -35.88 -9.76 -33.95
CA PHE A 653 -35.82 -9.91 -32.50
C PHE A 653 -36.70 -8.91 -31.73
N SER A 654 -37.78 -8.39 -32.32
CA SER A 654 -38.60 -7.32 -31.72
C SER A 654 -39.16 -7.62 -30.32
N ASP A 655 -39.42 -8.89 -30.00
CA ASP A 655 -39.97 -9.33 -28.71
C ASP A 655 -38.93 -10.01 -27.81
N ILE A 656 -37.65 -9.95 -28.19
CA ILE A 656 -36.56 -10.59 -27.47
C ILE A 656 -35.81 -9.55 -26.63
N THR A 657 -35.59 -9.88 -25.36
CA THR A 657 -34.69 -9.15 -24.46
C THR A 657 -33.38 -9.90 -24.31
N VAL A 658 -32.26 -9.27 -24.65
CA VAL A 658 -30.91 -9.86 -24.63
C VAL A 658 -30.01 -9.10 -23.68
N CYS A 659 -29.17 -9.84 -22.93
CA CYS A 659 -28.08 -9.26 -22.15
C CYS A 659 -26.72 -9.74 -22.68
N VAL A 660 -25.84 -8.82 -23.06
CA VAL A 660 -24.43 -9.15 -23.39
C VAL A 660 -23.60 -8.97 -22.13
N LEU A 661 -22.96 -10.05 -21.66
CA LEU A 661 -22.31 -10.12 -20.35
C LEU A 661 -20.86 -9.62 -20.37
N ASN A 662 -20.14 -9.84 -21.46
CA ASN A 662 -18.75 -9.45 -21.62
C ASN A 662 -18.38 -9.21 -23.09
N GLU A 663 -17.14 -8.80 -23.33
CA GLU A 663 -16.55 -8.55 -24.65
C GLU A 663 -15.37 -9.50 -24.92
N ASP A 664 -14.95 -9.59 -26.17
CA ASP A 664 -13.72 -10.25 -26.56
C ASP A 664 -12.54 -9.25 -26.57
N SER A 665 -11.36 -9.66 -27.07
CA SER A 665 -10.18 -8.79 -27.10
C SER A 665 -10.18 -7.77 -28.25
N VAL A 666 -11.17 -7.82 -29.14
CA VAL A 666 -11.16 -7.15 -30.45
C VAL A 666 -12.31 -6.16 -30.60
N THR A 667 -13.48 -6.46 -30.04
CA THR A 667 -14.76 -5.77 -30.28
C THR A 667 -15.36 -5.31 -28.96
N SER A 668 -15.87 -4.08 -28.90
CA SER A 668 -16.43 -3.57 -27.65
C SER A 668 -17.77 -4.22 -27.32
N ILE A 669 -18.10 -4.31 -26.03
CA ILE A 669 -19.41 -4.80 -25.59
C ILE A 669 -20.59 -4.02 -26.22
N ASN A 670 -20.38 -2.74 -26.56
CA ASN A 670 -21.41 -1.91 -27.19
C ASN A 670 -21.66 -2.30 -28.66
N ASP A 671 -20.63 -2.70 -29.40
CA ASP A 671 -20.80 -3.13 -30.80
C ASP A 671 -21.64 -4.43 -30.87
N TYR A 672 -21.47 -5.34 -29.90
CA TYR A 672 -22.30 -6.54 -29.77
C TYR A 672 -23.73 -6.22 -29.35
N ARG A 673 -23.94 -5.19 -28.54
CA ARG A 673 -25.30 -4.73 -28.20
C ARG A 673 -25.96 -4.07 -29.40
N ASP A 674 -25.21 -3.30 -30.17
CA ASP A 674 -25.69 -2.66 -31.40
C ASP A 674 -26.13 -3.70 -32.44
N PHE A 675 -25.44 -4.84 -32.53
CA PHE A 675 -25.87 -5.99 -33.33
C PHE A 675 -27.33 -6.40 -33.01
N PHE A 676 -27.63 -6.68 -31.73
CA PHE A 676 -28.98 -7.08 -31.31
C PHE A 676 -29.99 -5.93 -31.43
N TYR A 677 -29.58 -4.70 -31.13
CA TYR A 677 -30.43 -3.52 -31.26
C TYR A 677 -30.88 -3.29 -32.71
N ASN A 678 -29.96 -3.44 -33.67
CA ASN A 678 -30.23 -3.30 -35.10
C ASN A 678 -31.22 -4.36 -35.61
N LEU A 679 -31.21 -5.55 -35.01
CA LEU A 679 -32.16 -6.65 -35.27
C LEU A 679 -33.50 -6.49 -34.55
N GLY A 680 -33.67 -5.41 -33.78
CA GLY A 680 -34.92 -5.03 -33.14
C GLY A 680 -35.05 -5.42 -31.67
N ALA A 681 -34.04 -6.09 -31.09
CA ALA A 681 -34.07 -6.58 -29.71
C ALA A 681 -34.08 -5.47 -28.66
N ASN A 682 -34.63 -5.79 -27.49
CA ASN A 682 -34.50 -4.99 -26.28
C ASN A 682 -33.20 -5.39 -25.55
N VAL A 683 -32.16 -4.56 -25.65
CA VAL A 683 -30.84 -4.90 -25.07
C VAL A 683 -30.70 -4.31 -23.67
N VAL A 684 -30.40 -5.16 -22.69
CA VAL A 684 -30.21 -4.78 -21.30
C VAL A 684 -28.75 -5.00 -20.86
N ALA A 685 -28.28 -4.17 -19.93
CA ALA A 685 -26.91 -4.26 -19.42
C ALA A 685 -26.70 -5.38 -18.41
N HIS A 686 -27.76 -5.75 -17.67
CA HIS A 686 -27.76 -6.84 -16.71
C HIS A 686 -28.97 -7.77 -16.94
N PRO A 687 -28.85 -9.07 -16.64
CA PRO A 687 -29.97 -9.99 -16.73
C PRO A 687 -31.12 -9.56 -15.80
N THR A 688 -32.32 -9.50 -16.35
CA THR A 688 -33.57 -9.21 -15.65
C THR A 688 -34.52 -10.40 -15.76
N GLN A 689 -35.63 -10.40 -15.00
CA GLN A 689 -36.67 -11.44 -15.10
C GLN A 689 -37.29 -11.56 -16.51
N LYS A 690 -37.14 -10.55 -17.36
CA LYS A 690 -37.66 -10.55 -18.74
C LYS A 690 -36.60 -10.94 -19.78
N THR A 691 -35.38 -11.26 -19.35
CA THR A 691 -34.26 -11.57 -20.27
C THR A 691 -34.44 -12.98 -20.82
N ASN A 692 -34.53 -13.09 -22.15
CA ASN A 692 -34.72 -14.38 -22.82
C ASN A 692 -33.43 -15.20 -22.85
N PHE A 693 -32.31 -14.56 -23.19
CA PHE A 693 -31.01 -15.19 -23.16
C PHE A 693 -29.90 -14.17 -22.91
N VAL A 694 -28.76 -14.68 -22.48
CA VAL A 694 -27.54 -13.90 -22.28
C VAL A 694 -26.45 -14.35 -23.25
N VAL A 695 -25.56 -13.45 -23.62
CA VAL A 695 -24.44 -13.72 -24.53
C VAL A 695 -23.13 -13.48 -23.80
N GLY A 696 -22.18 -14.40 -23.94
CA GLY A 696 -20.81 -14.21 -23.45
C GLY A 696 -19.76 -14.83 -24.36
N PHE A 697 -18.53 -14.32 -24.34
CA PHE A 697 -17.45 -14.68 -25.29
C PHE A 697 -16.41 -15.65 -24.73
N LYS A 698 -16.46 -15.93 -23.42
CA LYS A 698 -15.56 -16.89 -22.77
C LYS A 698 -16.34 -17.63 -21.70
N GLU A 699 -16.48 -18.93 -21.82
CA GLU A 699 -17.24 -19.76 -20.88
C GLU A 699 -16.79 -19.53 -19.44
N LYS A 700 -15.48 -19.43 -19.22
CA LYS A 700 -14.85 -19.23 -17.90
C LYS A 700 -14.90 -17.79 -17.38
N HIS A 701 -15.40 -16.83 -18.15
CA HIS A 701 -15.47 -15.44 -17.69
C HIS A 701 -16.45 -15.29 -16.52
N VAL A 702 -16.10 -14.43 -15.56
CA VAL A 702 -16.84 -14.21 -14.30
C VAL A 702 -18.35 -14.08 -14.50
N LYS A 703 -18.76 -13.15 -15.38
CA LYS A 703 -20.18 -12.87 -15.65
C LYS A 703 -20.90 -14.05 -16.31
N VAL A 704 -20.17 -14.82 -17.12
CA VAL A 704 -20.69 -16.00 -17.82
C VAL A 704 -20.88 -17.16 -16.85
N GLN A 705 -19.88 -17.44 -16.00
CA GLN A 705 -19.97 -18.45 -14.95
C GLN A 705 -21.05 -18.13 -13.92
N ALA A 706 -21.20 -16.86 -13.53
CA ALA A 706 -22.29 -16.44 -12.65
C ALA A 706 -23.67 -16.71 -13.27
N ALA A 707 -23.85 -16.42 -14.57
CA ALA A 707 -25.08 -16.71 -15.29
C ALA A 707 -25.35 -18.22 -15.43
N ILE A 708 -24.32 -19.03 -15.73
CA ILE A 708 -24.42 -20.50 -15.82
C ILE A 708 -24.82 -21.10 -14.47
N ARG A 709 -24.15 -20.70 -13.37
CA ARG A 709 -24.44 -21.19 -12.02
C ARG A 709 -25.83 -20.79 -11.53
N ALA A 710 -26.35 -19.65 -11.98
CA ALA A 710 -27.71 -19.26 -11.66
C ALA A 710 -28.74 -20.23 -12.22
N MET A 711 -28.40 -21.00 -13.28
CA MET A 711 -29.24 -22.03 -13.93
C MET A 711 -30.65 -21.54 -14.29
N LYS A 712 -30.77 -20.25 -14.62
CA LYS A 712 -32.06 -19.58 -14.85
C LYS A 712 -32.28 -19.13 -16.29
N ILE A 713 -31.21 -18.81 -17.03
CA ILE A 713 -31.30 -18.17 -18.35
C ILE A 713 -30.25 -18.78 -19.28
N THR A 714 -30.62 -19.12 -20.51
CA THR A 714 -29.72 -19.68 -21.53
C THR A 714 -28.55 -18.74 -21.82
N VAL A 715 -27.34 -19.29 -21.89
CA VAL A 715 -26.06 -18.60 -22.10
C VAL A 715 -25.47 -18.99 -23.46
N ILE A 716 -25.51 -18.06 -24.41
CA ILE A 716 -25.03 -18.21 -25.79
C ILE A 716 -23.56 -17.79 -25.89
N ASN A 717 -22.76 -18.56 -26.61
CA ASN A 717 -21.40 -18.17 -27.01
C ASN A 717 -21.47 -17.05 -28.05
N GLY A 718 -20.88 -15.90 -27.71
CA GLY A 718 -20.80 -14.71 -28.54
C GLY A 718 -20.04 -14.89 -29.85
N ASP A 719 -19.21 -15.92 -29.99
CA ASP A 719 -18.55 -16.27 -31.27
C ASP A 719 -19.56 -16.46 -32.42
N TRP A 720 -20.80 -16.84 -32.09
CA TRP A 720 -21.91 -16.88 -33.04
C TRP A 720 -22.12 -15.55 -33.78
N ILE A 721 -21.99 -14.42 -33.10
CA ILE A 721 -22.15 -13.09 -33.69
C ILE A 721 -21.00 -12.80 -34.65
N ASN A 722 -19.77 -13.16 -34.26
CA ASN A 722 -18.59 -13.00 -35.08
C ASN A 722 -18.73 -13.81 -36.38
N GLU A 723 -19.26 -15.04 -36.32
CA GLU A 723 -19.53 -15.86 -37.50
C GLU A 723 -20.70 -15.35 -38.34
N CYS A 724 -21.76 -14.81 -37.74
CA CYS A 724 -22.85 -14.15 -38.48
C CYS A 724 -22.34 -12.95 -39.30
N TYR A 725 -21.43 -12.15 -38.73
CA TYR A 725 -20.79 -11.06 -39.47
C TYR A 725 -19.89 -11.57 -40.61
N LYS A 726 -19.14 -12.66 -40.38
CA LYS A 726 -18.27 -13.26 -41.40
C LYS A 726 -19.05 -13.79 -42.59
N GLU A 727 -20.20 -14.43 -42.34
CA GLU A 727 -21.06 -15.01 -43.37
C GLU A 727 -22.05 -14.00 -43.98
N GLY A 728 -22.10 -12.78 -43.47
CA GLY A 728 -22.98 -11.70 -43.96
C GLY A 728 -24.48 -11.95 -43.74
N LYS A 729 -24.84 -12.95 -42.92
CA LYS A 729 -26.23 -13.37 -42.64
C LYS A 729 -26.37 -13.95 -41.24
N LEU A 730 -27.59 -13.96 -40.71
CA LEU A 730 -27.89 -14.65 -39.46
C LEU A 730 -27.78 -16.18 -39.64
N LEU A 731 -27.01 -16.83 -38.77
CA LEU A 731 -26.84 -18.28 -38.73
C LEU A 731 -27.76 -18.90 -37.68
N GLU A 732 -28.23 -20.12 -37.91
CA GLU A 732 -28.92 -20.90 -36.87
C GLU A 732 -27.98 -21.19 -35.69
N LEU A 733 -28.52 -21.10 -34.48
CA LEU A 733 -27.84 -21.49 -33.24
C LEU A 733 -27.85 -23.02 -33.12
N ASP A 734 -26.70 -23.63 -33.36
CA ASP A 734 -26.42 -25.03 -33.03
C ASP A 734 -25.81 -25.17 -31.62
N SER A 735 -25.56 -26.41 -31.18
CA SER A 735 -25.05 -26.71 -29.84
C SER A 735 -23.66 -26.14 -29.56
N LYS A 736 -22.85 -25.83 -30.58
CA LYS A 736 -21.49 -25.30 -30.40
C LYS A 736 -21.50 -23.82 -29.99
N TYR A 737 -22.61 -23.12 -30.24
CA TYR A 737 -22.80 -21.73 -29.81
C TYR A 737 -23.52 -21.60 -28.47
N CYS A 738 -23.61 -22.67 -27.68
CA CYS A 738 -24.28 -22.64 -26.38
C CYS A 738 -23.33 -23.05 -25.27
N PHE A 739 -23.03 -22.14 -24.35
CA PHE A 739 -22.31 -22.49 -23.13
C PHE A 739 -23.21 -23.20 -22.12
N TRP A 740 -24.49 -22.82 -22.06
CA TRP A 740 -25.47 -23.48 -21.22
C TRP A 740 -26.90 -23.22 -21.72
N GLU A 741 -27.68 -24.27 -21.92
CA GLU A 741 -29.09 -24.15 -22.30
C GLU A 741 -30.01 -24.41 -21.10
N ASN A 742 -30.98 -23.52 -20.87
CA ASN A 742 -32.03 -23.77 -19.90
C ASN A 742 -32.95 -24.89 -20.43
N PRO A 743 -33.01 -26.05 -19.76
CA PRO A 743 -33.78 -27.19 -20.23
C PRO A 743 -35.31 -26.96 -20.23
N ILE A 744 -35.79 -25.88 -19.60
CA ILE A 744 -37.21 -25.55 -19.47
C ILE A 744 -37.70 -24.66 -20.62
N GLU A 745 -36.87 -23.73 -21.11
CA GLU A 745 -37.33 -22.66 -22.01
C GLU A 745 -36.98 -22.87 -23.50
N ASN A 746 -36.12 -23.84 -23.83
CA ASN A 746 -35.74 -24.21 -25.22
C ASN A 746 -35.48 -22.97 -26.12
N ASN A 747 -34.69 -22.03 -25.58
CA ASN A 747 -34.49 -20.70 -26.16
C ASN A 747 -33.75 -20.76 -27.51
N CYS A 748 -32.84 -21.72 -27.74
CA CYS A 748 -32.14 -21.87 -29.01
C CYS A 748 -33.10 -22.23 -30.16
N ALA A 749 -34.06 -23.13 -29.92
CA ALA A 749 -35.09 -23.47 -30.90
C ALA A 749 -36.01 -22.27 -31.21
N THR A 750 -36.35 -21.48 -30.19
CA THR A 750 -37.17 -20.27 -30.34
C THR A 750 -36.46 -19.21 -31.18
N ILE A 751 -35.15 -19.02 -30.98
CA ILE A 751 -34.34 -18.09 -31.78
C ILE A 751 -34.22 -18.57 -33.23
N ASN A 752 -33.98 -19.87 -33.46
CA ASN A 752 -33.92 -20.43 -34.81
C ASN A 752 -35.26 -20.31 -35.56
N ALA A 753 -36.39 -20.50 -34.86
CA ALA A 753 -37.72 -20.29 -35.43
C ALA A 753 -37.94 -18.82 -35.85
N LEU A 754 -37.39 -17.85 -35.10
CA LEU A 754 -37.41 -16.44 -35.48
C LEU A 754 -36.50 -16.18 -36.69
N ILE A 755 -35.27 -16.68 -36.70
CA ILE A 755 -34.34 -16.51 -37.84
C ILE A 755 -34.97 -17.03 -39.13
N ASN A 756 -35.61 -18.21 -39.09
CA ASN A 756 -36.24 -18.84 -40.25
C ASN A 756 -37.55 -18.20 -40.71
N LYS A 757 -38.20 -17.40 -39.86
CA LYS A 757 -39.47 -16.73 -40.17
C LYS A 757 -39.27 -15.44 -40.97
N TYR A 758 -38.08 -14.86 -40.94
CA TYR A 758 -37.78 -13.59 -41.59
C TYR A 758 -36.88 -13.81 -42.82
N PRO A 759 -36.99 -12.97 -43.87
CA PRO A 759 -36.09 -13.03 -45.01
C PRO A 759 -34.63 -12.80 -44.56
N PRO A 760 -33.63 -13.31 -45.32
CA PRO A 760 -32.21 -13.16 -44.99
C PRO A 760 -31.87 -11.70 -44.69
N VAL A 761 -31.37 -11.44 -43.48
CA VAL A 761 -30.91 -10.11 -43.07
C VAL A 761 -29.48 -9.96 -43.52
N GLU A 762 -29.23 -8.99 -44.41
CA GLU A 762 -27.88 -8.64 -44.84
C GLU A 762 -27.15 -7.92 -43.68
N LEU A 763 -26.09 -8.54 -43.17
CA LEU A 763 -25.30 -8.01 -42.07
C LEU A 763 -24.04 -7.34 -42.61
N LEU A 764 -23.94 -6.03 -42.41
CA LEU A 764 -22.71 -5.29 -42.67
C LEU A 764 -21.86 -5.30 -41.40
N ALA A 765 -20.62 -5.78 -41.51
CA ALA A 765 -19.65 -5.69 -40.41
C ALA A 765 -19.46 -4.21 -39.99
N PRO A 766 -19.26 -3.92 -38.69
CA PRO A 766 -18.96 -2.56 -38.24
C PRO A 766 -17.69 -2.05 -38.96
N LYS A 767 -17.71 -0.78 -39.39
CA LYS A 767 -16.57 -0.15 -40.10
C LYS A 767 -15.31 -0.21 -39.24
N LYS A 768 -14.41 -1.14 -39.57
CA LYS A 768 -13.02 -1.20 -39.09
C LYS A 768 -12.22 -0.05 -39.70
N GLU A 769 -12.01 1.04 -38.98
CA GLU A 769 -10.77 1.80 -39.15
C GLU A 769 -9.69 1.07 -38.35
N VAL A 770 -8.54 0.83 -38.97
CA VAL A 770 -7.36 0.08 -38.48
C VAL A 770 -7.43 -1.45 -38.67
N PHE A 771 -7.45 -1.91 -39.91
CA PHE A 771 -6.99 -3.26 -40.28
C PHE A 771 -6.18 -3.19 -41.58
N ASP A 772 -4.95 -2.69 -41.46
CA ASP A 772 -3.85 -2.90 -42.41
C ASP A 772 -2.57 -2.90 -41.57
N SER A 773 -2.30 -4.04 -40.91
CA SER A 773 -1.01 -4.32 -40.24
C SER A 773 -0.91 -5.74 -39.67
N GLN A 774 -1.96 -6.56 -39.73
CA GLN A 774 -1.86 -7.98 -39.35
C GLN A 774 -1.71 -8.95 -40.54
N GLU A 775 -2.29 -8.66 -41.72
CA GLU A 775 -2.04 -9.50 -42.92
C GLU A 775 -0.64 -9.32 -43.53
N ALA A 776 0.07 -8.24 -43.21
CA ALA A 776 1.44 -8.01 -43.67
C ALA A 776 2.54 -8.64 -42.79
N MET A 777 2.20 -9.23 -41.63
CA MET A 777 3.17 -9.90 -40.75
C MET A 777 3.10 -11.44 -40.79
N GLU A 778 2.09 -12.01 -41.45
CA GLU A 778 1.98 -13.48 -41.63
C GLU A 778 2.52 -13.96 -42.98
N THR A 779 2.78 -13.06 -43.94
CA THR A 779 3.41 -13.40 -45.23
C THR A 779 4.95 -13.27 -45.24
N GLU A 780 5.60 -12.77 -44.19
CA GLU A 780 7.07 -12.68 -44.09
C GLU A 780 7.71 -13.75 -43.17
N ASN A 781 6.92 -14.63 -42.54
CA ASN A 781 7.45 -15.74 -41.72
C ASN A 781 7.26 -17.13 -42.37
N GLY A 782 6.93 -17.17 -43.67
CA GLY A 782 6.65 -18.41 -44.41
C GLY A 782 7.82 -18.98 -45.23
N ASP A 783 8.82 -18.18 -45.57
CA ASP A 783 9.90 -18.60 -46.48
C ASP A 783 11.29 -18.45 -45.84
N ALA A 784 11.63 -19.35 -44.92
CA ALA A 784 13.03 -19.67 -44.59
C ALA A 784 13.11 -20.98 -43.79
N ASN A 785 12.83 -22.11 -44.45
CA ASN A 785 13.33 -23.42 -44.02
C ASN A 785 13.24 -24.41 -45.19
N MET A 786 14.26 -24.39 -46.03
CA MET A 786 14.84 -25.56 -46.70
C MET A 786 15.91 -25.07 -47.66
N GLU A 787 17.18 -25.10 -47.22
CA GLU A 787 18.23 -25.73 -48.01
C GLU A 787 19.45 -25.99 -47.12
N THR A 788 19.85 -27.25 -47.19
CA THR A 788 20.95 -27.89 -46.50
C THR A 788 22.28 -27.61 -47.18
N ASP A 789 23.32 -27.74 -46.37
CA ASP A 789 24.63 -28.28 -46.71
C ASP A 789 25.72 -27.39 -47.37
N GLU A 790 26.86 -27.47 -46.67
CA GLU A 790 28.23 -27.62 -47.17
C GLU A 790 29.07 -26.39 -47.53
N ASN A 791 30.21 -26.37 -46.82
CA ASN A 791 31.57 -26.01 -47.23
C ASN A 791 32.20 -24.71 -46.71
N GLU A 792 33.30 -24.97 -45.98
CA GLU A 792 34.64 -24.39 -46.09
C GLU A 792 34.80 -22.88 -45.83
N GLU A 793 35.45 -22.49 -44.74
CA GLU A 793 36.91 -22.42 -44.53
C GLU A 793 37.45 -21.01 -44.83
N THR A 794 38.34 -20.56 -43.95
CA THR A 794 39.29 -19.43 -44.08
C THR A 794 38.80 -18.00 -43.80
N GLY A 795 39.64 -17.23 -43.08
CA GLY A 795 39.63 -15.76 -43.19
C GLY A 795 39.88 -14.97 -41.91
N VAL A 796 41.12 -14.97 -41.42
CA VAL A 796 41.66 -14.04 -40.42
C VAL A 796 41.75 -12.61 -40.99
N LYS A 797 41.79 -11.60 -40.08
CA LYS A 797 42.40 -10.22 -40.16
C LYS A 797 41.39 -9.06 -40.17
N GLU A 798 41.34 -8.23 -39.12
CA GLU A 798 42.24 -7.14 -38.66
C GLU A 798 41.75 -5.75 -39.13
N GLU A 799 42.04 -4.75 -38.29
CA GLU A 799 41.99 -3.29 -38.47
C GLU A 799 40.66 -2.60 -38.10
N GLU A 800 40.55 -1.97 -36.91
CA GLU A 800 41.14 -0.70 -36.44
C GLU A 800 40.24 0.52 -36.70
N MET A 801 39.50 0.93 -35.65
CA MET A 801 39.58 2.25 -34.98
C MET A 801 38.69 2.30 -33.74
#